data_AF-A0A812PDG3-F1
#
_entry.id   AF-A0A812PDG3-F1
#
_cell.length_a   1.000
_cell.length_b   1.000
_cell.length_c   1.000
_cell.angle_alpha   90.00
_cell.angle_beta   90.00
_cell.angle_gamma   90.00
#
_symmetry.space_group_name_H-M   'P 1'
#
loop_
_entity.id
_entity.type
_entity.pdbx_description
1 polymer ?
#
loop_
_entity_poly.entity_id
_entity_poly.type
_entity_poly.pdbx_seq_one_letter_code
_entity_poly.pdbx_strand_id
1 'polypeptide(L)'
;MSLSIRQRRSVQAPALLTKATPPRDPRNADGAFKYTVHVCRLWESDFSKRKIISGVLKEKELGAKRLCSMPDRFTNTINIASGGPVFRPTVINHSTNVLSSVAAWWPQWVDFMFKGSLEMRTGNNGSTKRIRPCEMLSTIKKAKYPAITEEEEAISVPLQCLCLAIFDAILVHMMQVLSPDGHWLRIKESICNATFRKKSAITTRILQSYSGCAVICLQEASEAYLQSLRQSSLAKTHHIVIPEKVDGQRDQNSALLLSRIAFPLGSEKEITDDVVAAVAGSKLEVGDLIAVRATHSSGRRLVVASFHGDTNGQATAPVIKALQRALSGDALLFGLDANTYLKGSTSLYGVQDFLQECRGVGFQVCWPEDMEMSKCLTTCNARTFLQPQLNKACPSAKKLEMGDVNPKDHIVFSREAFESVRVIKDKILMSQSITCQLPSPELLETLPSIVPESAFTGYRVGALGRCISGNLLCDEALYNEVLAYSNSYWCEILAIPTWSGSSSGKGFDCWGIHETVVVLQTFEGLNSKKRPHDVRMGPGAKDLRPKYARVEGEVETLWQRPTTEPKGIFFIAHGCQHQATDVFDEVAEDGWKFESCATSNYGKCLGLPEEGILRRYALNRGYVVMAVSGGSGVRSCWYGQRDVAKVGAAVRHIRKVEKLSEDLPLLALGASSGGAFVGLLPGADASVGLGKLQCIVPEIMDVDSSINDRVPTLFVHMPRDERTASFVADSIADLTSRGVRVKELRVEPRPLTPAFLQSCLAETDATKLVKALQDHSVLDSKGFLLSDARGREWVPAAMDALPNSLDSFKPDASCLAELMNVAWAKHEFSAQYAKEIFDFCEGKGAQRQDAPADEGSWKTRFGKMEVFEFGAASHPLAIALPGANPSLIREFDPIATRLAKEGYHVLLPHVHENQKTRPGKISEKDLEGLLQDLLRTSGREEIAVLLGKSWGGGMASSLARSDVLKVQKLVLVAPAHAEPSSWPASLPVAVFWAEDDAVVPLPTSHSLRTRVQLFHTEPTGGHRVLSSYVEPIANFVRTSAATEVDAKGVPKKSGKVDTARESRAEKILALIAAFVTMGACLVFVQRRKTVAQIKRSRPQKIGGALE
;
A
#
# COMPACT_ATOMS: atom_id res chain seq x y z
N MET A 1 21.19 -58.74 19.56
CA MET A 1 21.75 -60.06 19.19
C MET A 1 21.51 -60.30 17.71
N SER A 2 22.29 -61.18 17.09
CA SER A 2 22.24 -61.48 15.65
C SER A 2 21.07 -62.39 15.27
N LEU A 3 20.62 -62.30 14.01
CA LEU A 3 19.90 -63.37 13.32
C LEU A 3 20.33 -63.40 11.85
N SER A 4 20.38 -64.60 11.27
CA SER A 4 21.12 -64.87 10.04
C SER A 4 20.24 -65.46 8.92
N ILE A 5 20.51 -64.99 7.70
CA ILE A 5 20.42 -65.67 6.40
C ILE A 5 19.48 -66.90 6.30
N ARG A 6 18.50 -66.83 5.39
CA ARG A 6 18.08 -67.98 4.57
C ARG A 6 17.77 -67.58 3.13
N GLN A 7 18.34 -68.31 2.17
CA GLN A 7 18.06 -68.24 0.73
C GLN A 7 17.38 -69.54 0.25
N ARG A 8 16.47 -69.42 -0.73
CA ARG A 8 16.24 -70.30 -1.91
C ARG A 8 15.07 -69.66 -2.71
N ARG A 9 15.22 -69.36 -4.02
CA ARG A 9 15.08 -70.23 -5.20
C ARG A 9 13.67 -70.85 -5.37
N SER A 10 13.06 -70.93 -6.55
CA SER A 10 13.24 -70.28 -7.88
C SER A 10 12.22 -70.85 -8.89
N VAL A 11 11.61 -70.04 -9.77
CA VAL A 11 10.83 -70.48 -10.96
C VAL A 11 11.12 -69.52 -12.14
N GLN A 12 10.96 -69.95 -13.40
CA GLN A 12 11.52 -69.32 -14.62
C GLN A 12 10.47 -68.68 -15.57
N ALA A 13 10.92 -67.68 -16.34
CA ALA A 13 10.69 -67.31 -17.78
C ALA A 13 9.41 -67.73 -18.55
N PRO A 14 9.02 -67.05 -19.69
CA PRO A 14 9.72 -66.08 -20.57
C PRO A 14 9.09 -64.65 -20.61
N ALA A 15 9.76 -63.54 -20.98
CA ALA A 15 10.34 -63.08 -22.27
C ALA A 15 9.26 -62.71 -23.34
N LEU A 16 9.33 -61.60 -24.12
CA LEU A 16 10.44 -60.77 -24.64
C LEU A 16 10.07 -59.26 -24.82
N LEU A 17 11.07 -58.37 -24.72
CA LEU A 17 11.28 -57.07 -25.46
C LEU A 17 10.19 -55.95 -25.40
N THR A 18 10.49 -54.63 -25.48
CA THR A 18 11.69 -53.89 -25.96
C THR A 18 12.11 -52.67 -25.10
N LYS A 19 13.43 -52.41 -25.08
CA LYS A 19 14.13 -51.09 -25.02
C LYS A 19 14.16 -50.22 -23.73
N ALA A 20 15.38 -50.19 -23.17
CA ALA A 20 16.15 -49.00 -22.74
C ALA A 20 15.89 -48.33 -21.37
N THR A 21 16.66 -48.78 -20.37
CA THR A 21 17.14 -47.97 -19.23
C THR A 21 18.65 -48.14 -19.06
N PRO A 22 19.41 -47.11 -18.61
CA PRO A 22 20.85 -47.21 -18.38
C PRO A 22 21.19 -48.03 -17.12
N PRO A 23 22.38 -48.65 -17.06
CA PRO A 23 22.72 -49.63 -16.02
C PRO A 23 23.07 -49.00 -14.66
N ARG A 24 22.73 -49.71 -13.58
CA ARG A 24 23.35 -49.51 -12.25
C ARG A 24 24.56 -50.45 -12.12
N ASP A 25 25.75 -49.88 -11.96
CA ASP A 25 26.94 -50.66 -11.61
C ASP A 25 26.86 -51.11 -10.13
N PRO A 26 26.89 -52.43 -9.82
CA PRO A 26 26.79 -52.91 -8.45
C PRO A 26 27.98 -52.52 -7.57
N ARG A 27 29.14 -52.13 -8.14
CA ARG A 27 30.36 -51.79 -7.38
C ARG A 27 30.27 -50.49 -6.58
N ASN A 28 29.26 -49.65 -6.83
CA ASN A 28 29.05 -48.41 -6.07
C ASN A 28 28.24 -48.59 -4.77
N ALA A 29 27.71 -49.79 -4.48
CA ALA A 29 26.94 -50.04 -3.25
C ALA A 29 27.80 -49.92 -1.98
N ASP A 30 28.99 -50.53 -1.98
CA ASP A 30 29.90 -50.53 -0.82
C ASP A 30 30.45 -49.13 -0.51
N GLY A 31 30.69 -48.30 -1.54
CA GLY A 31 31.11 -46.92 -1.38
C GLY A 31 30.08 -46.08 -0.62
N ALA A 32 28.81 -46.14 -1.06
CA ALA A 32 27.71 -45.44 -0.39
C ALA A 32 27.57 -45.86 1.08
N PHE A 33 27.62 -47.18 1.36
CA PHE A 33 27.54 -47.71 2.72
C PHE A 33 28.71 -47.22 3.60
N LYS A 34 29.94 -47.23 3.08
CA LYS A 34 31.15 -46.75 3.76
C LYS A 34 31.05 -45.27 4.15
N TYR A 35 30.54 -44.42 3.27
CA TYR A 35 30.35 -43.00 3.57
C TYR A 35 29.27 -42.75 4.64
N THR A 36 28.16 -43.48 4.60
CA THR A 36 27.13 -43.39 5.66
C THR A 36 27.69 -43.79 7.03
N VAL A 37 28.48 -44.87 7.11
CA VAL A 37 29.12 -45.30 8.38
C VAL A 37 30.03 -44.22 8.97
N HIS A 38 30.76 -43.46 8.14
CA HIS A 38 31.58 -42.34 8.62
C HIS A 38 30.72 -41.20 9.21
N VAL A 39 29.62 -40.85 8.55
CA VAL A 39 28.71 -39.79 9.05
C VAL A 39 27.95 -40.23 10.31
N CYS A 40 27.57 -41.51 10.43
CA CYS A 40 27.01 -42.06 11.67
C CYS A 40 28.02 -41.97 12.84
N ARG A 41 29.30 -42.30 12.60
CA ARG A 41 30.34 -42.13 13.62
C ARG A 41 30.49 -40.68 14.07
N LEU A 42 30.50 -39.71 13.15
CA LEU A 42 30.58 -38.28 13.49
C LEU A 42 29.36 -37.81 14.31
N TRP A 43 28.17 -38.37 14.05
CA TRP A 43 27.00 -38.13 14.89
C TRP A 43 27.19 -38.67 16.32
N GLU A 44 27.60 -39.93 16.47
CA GLU A 44 27.78 -40.61 17.76
C GLU A 44 28.99 -40.12 18.57
N SER A 45 30.08 -39.74 17.89
CA SER A 45 31.31 -39.28 18.52
C SER A 45 31.22 -37.83 18.98
N ASP A 46 30.54 -36.98 18.21
CA ASP A 46 30.66 -35.53 18.28
C ASP A 46 29.29 -34.81 18.22
N PHE A 47 28.64 -34.74 17.07
CA PHE A 47 27.48 -33.84 16.87
C PHE A 47 26.33 -34.05 17.87
N SER A 48 26.04 -35.28 18.27
CA SER A 48 24.99 -35.60 19.27
C SER A 48 25.30 -35.11 20.70
N LYS A 49 26.56 -34.72 20.97
CA LYS A 49 27.03 -34.24 22.28
C LYS A 49 27.18 -32.71 22.32
N ARG A 50 27.09 -32.04 21.17
CA ARG A 50 27.28 -30.58 21.08
C ARG A 50 26.08 -29.83 21.66
N LYS A 51 26.35 -28.82 22.50
CA LYS A 51 25.31 -27.93 23.04
C LYS A 51 24.76 -27.02 21.94
N ILE A 52 23.44 -27.02 21.74
CA ILE A 52 22.72 -26.28 20.69
C ILE A 52 23.27 -24.86 20.44
N ILE A 53 23.34 -24.02 21.47
CA ILE A 53 23.75 -22.62 21.31
C ILE A 53 25.28 -22.49 21.16
N SER A 54 26.06 -23.09 22.07
CA SER A 54 27.51 -22.83 22.16
C SER A 54 28.39 -23.71 21.27
N GLY A 55 27.90 -24.89 20.87
CA GLY A 55 28.60 -25.86 20.03
C GLY A 55 27.87 -26.20 18.72
N VAL A 56 26.85 -25.43 18.34
CA VAL A 56 26.34 -25.45 16.96
C VAL A 56 26.15 -24.02 16.48
N LEU A 57 25.18 -23.27 17.01
CA LEU A 57 24.81 -21.97 16.44
C LEU A 57 25.91 -20.90 16.55
N LYS A 58 26.68 -20.86 17.64
CA LYS A 58 27.81 -19.92 17.82
C LYS A 58 29.14 -20.43 17.26
N GLU A 59 29.18 -21.61 16.64
CA GLU A 59 30.43 -22.22 16.19
C GLU A 59 30.89 -21.67 14.83
N LYS A 60 31.96 -20.87 14.85
CA LYS A 60 32.50 -20.23 13.65
C LYS A 60 33.04 -21.23 12.61
N GLU A 61 33.61 -22.35 13.05
CA GLU A 61 34.20 -23.35 12.16
C GLU A 61 33.12 -24.06 11.32
N LEU A 62 32.06 -24.58 11.95
CA LEU A 62 30.92 -25.21 11.26
C LEU A 62 30.29 -24.30 10.20
N GLY A 63 30.19 -22.99 10.49
CA GLY A 63 29.75 -21.99 9.51
C GLY A 63 30.74 -21.77 8.36
N ALA A 64 32.04 -21.69 8.67
CA ALA A 64 33.11 -21.54 7.68
C ALA A 64 33.27 -22.76 6.76
N LYS A 65 33.02 -23.97 7.29
CA LYS A 65 32.92 -25.23 6.54
C LYS A 65 31.70 -25.30 5.61
N ARG A 66 30.78 -24.34 5.70
CA ARG A 66 29.59 -24.18 4.83
C ARG A 66 28.59 -25.35 4.83
N LEU A 67 28.76 -26.31 5.75
CA LEU A 67 28.00 -27.57 5.79
C LEU A 67 26.49 -27.38 5.96
N CYS A 68 26.03 -26.30 6.61
CA CYS A 68 24.60 -25.96 6.67
C CYS A 68 24.15 -25.06 5.50
N SER A 69 24.98 -24.11 5.06
CA SER A 69 24.57 -23.04 4.12
C SER A 69 24.75 -23.35 2.64
N MET A 70 25.45 -24.43 2.28
CA MET A 70 25.41 -24.96 0.92
C MET A 70 24.15 -25.79 0.63
N PRO A 71 23.75 -26.79 1.43
CA PRO A 71 22.57 -27.59 1.11
C PRO A 71 21.26 -26.80 1.25
N ASP A 72 21.18 -25.86 2.19
CA ASP A 72 20.08 -24.89 2.29
C ASP A 72 19.86 -24.16 0.95
N ARG A 73 20.95 -23.65 0.36
CA ARG A 73 21.00 -22.93 -0.92
C ARG A 73 20.60 -23.75 -2.15
N PHE A 74 20.46 -25.07 -2.03
CA PHE A 74 19.89 -25.92 -3.09
C PHE A 74 18.50 -26.46 -2.78
N THR A 75 18.05 -26.43 -1.51
CA THR A 75 16.88 -27.19 -1.07
C THR A 75 15.81 -26.38 -0.32
N ASN A 76 16.11 -25.17 0.18
CA ASN A 76 15.20 -24.40 1.04
C ASN A 76 13.88 -24.03 0.34
N THR A 77 13.99 -23.43 -0.83
CA THR A 77 12.88 -23.08 -1.73
C THR A 77 13.25 -23.59 -3.12
N ILE A 78 12.35 -24.33 -3.78
CA ILE A 78 12.59 -24.97 -5.07
C ILE A 78 11.44 -24.65 -6.03
N ASN A 79 11.71 -23.82 -7.04
CA ASN A 79 10.75 -23.53 -8.11
C ASN A 79 10.60 -24.76 -9.03
N ILE A 80 9.37 -25.24 -9.25
CA ILE A 80 9.08 -26.44 -10.06
C ILE A 80 8.43 -26.12 -11.41
N ALA A 81 8.56 -27.02 -12.37
CA ALA A 81 8.22 -26.79 -13.77
C ALA A 81 6.73 -26.48 -14.04
N SER A 82 5.84 -27.00 -13.18
CA SER A 82 4.39 -26.71 -13.16
C SER A 82 4.03 -25.28 -12.74
N GLY A 83 5.01 -24.49 -12.31
CA GLY A 83 4.81 -23.22 -11.64
C GLY A 83 4.70 -23.38 -10.12
N GLY A 84 5.18 -22.35 -9.42
CA GLY A 84 5.17 -22.26 -7.96
C GLY A 84 6.43 -22.83 -7.28
N PRO A 85 6.74 -22.34 -6.06
CA PRO A 85 7.79 -22.87 -5.20
C PRO A 85 7.31 -24.04 -4.33
N VAL A 86 8.23 -24.97 -4.02
CA VAL A 86 8.07 -25.99 -2.98
C VAL A 86 9.09 -25.73 -1.86
N PHE A 87 8.66 -25.87 -0.61
CA PHE A 87 9.44 -25.49 0.57
C PHE A 87 9.90 -26.69 1.39
N ARG A 88 11.18 -26.71 1.77
CA ARG A 88 11.75 -27.62 2.77
C ARG A 88 11.03 -27.42 4.11
N PRO A 89 10.68 -28.48 4.87
CA PRO A 89 10.10 -28.32 6.21
C PRO A 89 11.09 -27.65 7.18
N THR A 90 11.00 -26.33 7.36
CA THR A 90 11.86 -25.58 8.28
C THR A 90 11.18 -24.30 8.79
N VAL A 91 11.75 -23.71 9.83
CA VAL A 91 11.32 -22.44 10.42
C VAL A 91 11.51 -21.28 9.43
N ILE A 92 12.58 -21.32 8.63
CA ILE A 92 13.18 -20.14 7.97
C ILE A 92 12.69 -19.86 6.53
N ASN A 93 11.56 -20.43 6.12
CA ASN A 93 10.95 -20.27 4.79
C ASN A 93 9.43 -20.35 4.85
N HIS A 94 8.74 -20.27 3.71
CA HIS A 94 7.28 -20.27 3.62
C HIS A 94 6.63 -21.67 3.73
N SER A 95 7.33 -22.66 4.27
CA SER A 95 6.78 -23.98 4.63
C SER A 95 5.60 -23.86 5.60
N THR A 96 4.43 -24.31 5.15
CA THR A 96 3.18 -24.53 5.92
C THR A 96 3.10 -25.92 6.58
N ASN A 97 4.17 -26.74 6.49
CA ASN A 97 4.27 -28.05 7.14
C ASN A 97 4.12 -27.95 8.67
N VAL A 98 3.74 -29.06 9.33
CA VAL A 98 3.51 -29.08 10.78
C VAL A 98 4.86 -29.12 11.53
N LEU A 99 5.23 -28.03 12.19
CA LEU A 99 6.51 -27.87 12.93
C LEU A 99 6.33 -27.83 14.46
N SER A 100 5.25 -28.41 15.00
CA SER A 100 4.92 -28.37 16.44
C SER A 100 5.86 -29.18 17.34
N SER A 101 6.71 -30.04 16.77
CA SER A 101 7.77 -30.74 17.50
C SER A 101 8.79 -31.33 16.51
N VAL A 102 9.99 -31.65 16.99
CA VAL A 102 11.00 -32.39 16.20
C VAL A 102 10.46 -33.76 15.74
N ALA A 103 9.65 -34.42 16.57
CA ALA A 103 9.03 -35.70 16.23
C ALA A 103 7.98 -35.60 15.11
N ALA A 104 7.18 -34.53 15.08
CA ALA A 104 6.24 -34.26 13.99
C ALA A 104 6.96 -33.80 12.70
N TRP A 105 7.99 -32.97 12.84
CA TRP A 105 8.78 -32.43 11.74
C TRP A 105 9.59 -33.50 10.99
N TRP A 106 10.25 -34.42 11.71
CA TRP A 106 11.26 -35.31 11.14
C TRP A 106 10.75 -36.19 9.97
N PRO A 107 9.58 -36.85 10.03
CA PRO A 107 9.05 -37.60 8.89
C PRO A 107 8.80 -36.73 7.65
N GLN A 108 8.27 -35.51 7.84
CA GLN A 108 8.03 -34.58 6.73
C GLN A 108 9.35 -34.16 6.06
N TRP A 109 10.40 -33.93 6.85
CA TRP A 109 11.73 -33.56 6.35
C TRP A 109 12.40 -34.69 5.57
N VAL A 110 12.37 -35.93 6.10
CA VAL A 110 12.89 -37.12 5.41
C VAL A 110 12.14 -37.38 4.11
N ASP A 111 10.82 -37.21 4.10
CA ASP A 111 9.99 -37.45 2.93
C ASP A 111 10.24 -36.38 1.84
N PHE A 112 10.38 -35.11 2.22
CA PHE A 112 10.81 -34.05 1.32
C PHE A 112 12.20 -34.34 0.72
N MET A 113 13.20 -34.63 1.56
CA MET A 113 14.59 -34.75 1.10
C MET A 113 14.85 -35.99 0.23
N PHE A 114 14.25 -37.14 0.56
CA PHE A 114 14.65 -38.45 0.02
C PHE A 114 13.58 -39.20 -0.77
N LYS A 115 12.28 -38.89 -0.58
CA LYS A 115 11.16 -39.58 -1.26
C LYS A 115 10.51 -38.73 -2.35
N GLY A 116 10.31 -37.43 -2.09
CA GLY A 116 9.67 -36.51 -3.03
C GLY A 116 10.50 -36.29 -4.30
N SER A 117 10.00 -36.71 -5.46
CA SER A 117 10.56 -36.35 -6.76
C SER A 117 9.94 -35.06 -7.26
N LEU A 118 10.71 -33.99 -7.33
CA LEU A 118 10.28 -32.70 -7.87
C LEU A 118 10.55 -32.66 -9.38
N GLU A 119 9.67 -32.02 -10.14
CA GLU A 119 9.82 -31.86 -11.58
C GLU A 119 10.46 -30.50 -11.88
N MET A 120 11.72 -30.52 -12.31
CA MET A 120 12.53 -29.33 -12.59
C MET A 120 12.64 -29.10 -14.10
N ARG A 121 12.69 -27.83 -14.53
CA ARG A 121 13.02 -27.50 -15.92
C ARG A 121 14.50 -27.78 -16.22
N THR A 122 14.80 -28.18 -17.44
CA THR A 122 16.15 -28.44 -17.94
C THR A 122 16.37 -27.78 -19.29
N GLY A 123 17.16 -26.70 -19.31
CA GLY A 123 17.46 -25.91 -20.50
C GLY A 123 16.29 -25.06 -21.01
N ASN A 124 16.58 -24.15 -21.92
CA ASN A 124 15.65 -23.13 -22.40
C ASN A 124 14.50 -23.70 -23.26
N ASN A 125 14.64 -24.96 -23.71
CA ASN A 125 13.68 -25.65 -24.60
C ASN A 125 12.44 -26.21 -23.86
N GLY A 126 12.23 -25.85 -22.59
CA GLY A 126 11.06 -26.27 -21.81
C GLY A 126 11.02 -27.74 -21.38
N SER A 127 12.11 -28.51 -21.58
CA SER A 127 12.17 -29.91 -21.14
C SER A 127 12.16 -30.02 -19.60
N THR A 128 11.72 -31.16 -19.05
CA THR A 128 11.71 -31.40 -17.61
C THR A 128 12.44 -32.66 -17.20
N LYS A 129 12.97 -32.66 -15.97
CA LYS A 129 13.65 -33.78 -15.31
C LYS A 129 13.13 -33.93 -13.89
N ARG A 130 12.86 -35.16 -13.46
CA ARG A 130 12.57 -35.47 -12.05
C ARG A 130 13.85 -35.59 -11.24
N ILE A 131 13.92 -34.89 -10.12
CA ILE A 131 15.07 -34.80 -9.22
C ILE A 131 14.55 -34.76 -7.77
N ARG A 132 15.19 -35.46 -6.84
CA ARG A 132 14.91 -35.37 -5.40
C ARG A 132 15.79 -34.29 -4.75
N PRO A 133 15.36 -33.56 -3.70
CA PRO A 133 16.18 -32.50 -3.10
C PRO A 133 17.59 -32.96 -2.66
N CYS A 134 17.76 -34.20 -2.18
CA CYS A 134 19.09 -34.75 -1.88
C CYS A 134 20.01 -34.90 -3.12
N GLU A 135 19.45 -35.07 -4.32
CA GLU A 135 20.19 -35.19 -5.60
C GLU A 135 20.58 -33.83 -6.18
N MET A 136 20.13 -32.73 -5.56
CA MET A 136 20.51 -31.36 -5.90
C MET A 136 21.76 -30.89 -5.15
N LEU A 137 22.32 -31.73 -4.27
CA LEU A 137 23.50 -31.45 -3.45
C LEU A 137 24.79 -31.84 -4.18
N SER A 138 25.79 -30.96 -4.15
CA SER A 138 27.11 -31.17 -4.73
C SER A 138 28.19 -31.31 -3.66
N THR A 139 29.29 -32.02 -4.00
CA THR A 139 30.52 -32.07 -3.20
C THR A 139 31.02 -30.66 -2.88
N ILE A 140 31.26 -30.38 -1.59
CA ILE A 140 31.91 -29.14 -1.15
C ILE A 140 33.42 -29.37 -1.29
N LYS A 141 34.09 -28.57 -2.12
CA LYS A 141 35.52 -28.75 -2.42
C LYS A 141 36.42 -27.92 -1.51
N LYS A 142 37.42 -28.54 -0.89
CA LYS A 142 38.45 -27.90 -0.04
C LYS A 142 39.18 -26.79 -0.80
N ALA A 143 39.45 -27.00 -2.08
CA ALA A 143 40.06 -26.00 -2.98
C ALA A 143 39.24 -24.69 -3.15
N LYS A 144 37.93 -24.70 -2.84
CA LYS A 144 37.07 -23.49 -2.81
C LYS A 144 36.69 -23.08 -1.38
N TYR A 145 36.72 -24.01 -0.43
CA TYR A 145 36.34 -23.82 0.97
C TYR A 145 37.40 -24.47 1.88
N PRO A 146 38.55 -23.80 2.13
CA PRO A 146 39.71 -24.42 2.79
C PRO A 146 39.50 -24.77 4.28
N ALA A 147 38.33 -24.47 4.84
CA ALA A 147 37.96 -24.82 6.20
C ALA A 147 37.58 -26.30 6.39
N ILE A 148 37.26 -27.05 5.32
CA ILE A 148 36.99 -28.49 5.41
C ILE A 148 38.26 -29.34 5.25
N THR A 149 38.30 -30.50 5.89
CA THR A 149 39.35 -31.49 5.69
C THR A 149 39.14 -32.30 4.39
N GLU A 150 40.10 -33.15 4.02
CA GLU A 150 39.99 -34.03 2.84
C GLU A 150 39.02 -35.20 3.09
N GLU A 151 38.95 -35.67 4.33
CA GLU A 151 37.96 -36.62 4.81
C GLU A 151 36.55 -36.01 4.75
N GLU A 152 36.40 -34.75 5.17
CA GLU A 152 35.14 -34.00 5.09
C GLU A 152 34.72 -33.72 3.65
N GLU A 153 35.64 -33.40 2.72
CA GLU A 153 35.33 -33.29 1.28
C GLU A 153 34.77 -34.61 0.74
N ALA A 154 35.44 -35.73 1.05
CA ALA A 154 35.06 -37.07 0.60
C ALA A 154 33.67 -37.53 1.09
N ILE A 155 33.20 -37.03 2.25
CA ILE A 155 31.86 -37.31 2.80
C ILE A 155 30.91 -36.10 2.73
N SER A 156 31.27 -35.03 2.02
CA SER A 156 30.58 -33.73 2.11
C SER A 156 29.11 -33.75 1.71
N VAL A 157 28.66 -34.69 0.87
CA VAL A 157 27.25 -34.82 0.46
C VAL A 157 26.35 -35.39 1.58
N PRO A 158 26.63 -36.57 2.18
CA PRO A 158 25.88 -37.01 3.35
C PRO A 158 26.14 -36.15 4.59
N LEU A 159 27.34 -35.57 4.77
CA LEU A 159 27.65 -34.71 5.92
C LEU A 159 26.89 -33.39 5.89
N GLN A 160 26.83 -32.68 4.76
CA GLN A 160 26.04 -31.45 4.66
C GLN A 160 24.54 -31.71 4.89
N CYS A 161 24.05 -32.89 4.47
CA CYS A 161 22.67 -33.31 4.72
C CYS A 161 22.40 -33.52 6.23
N LEU A 162 23.33 -34.15 6.97
CA LEU A 162 23.25 -34.26 8.43
C LEU A 162 23.28 -32.88 9.10
N CYS A 163 24.23 -32.01 8.75
CA CYS A 163 24.36 -30.69 9.37
C CYS A 163 23.13 -29.80 9.12
N LEU A 164 22.51 -29.90 7.94
CA LEU A 164 21.25 -29.21 7.64
C LEU A 164 20.07 -29.73 8.48
N ALA A 165 19.96 -31.05 8.65
CA ALA A 165 18.95 -31.66 9.52
C ALA A 165 19.10 -31.21 10.98
N ILE A 166 20.34 -31.18 11.49
CA ILE A 166 20.66 -30.70 12.85
C ILE A 166 20.25 -29.24 13.01
N PHE A 167 20.57 -28.38 12.03
CA PHE A 167 20.20 -26.97 12.06
C PHE A 167 18.67 -26.77 12.09
N ASP A 168 17.91 -27.45 11.24
CA ASP A 168 16.44 -27.39 11.28
C ASP A 168 15.85 -27.92 12.58
N ALA A 169 16.32 -29.07 13.07
CA ALA A 169 15.85 -29.68 14.31
C ALA A 169 16.08 -28.73 15.50
N ILE A 170 17.23 -28.05 15.53
CA ILE A 170 17.56 -27.00 16.49
C ILE A 170 16.58 -25.85 16.41
N LEU A 171 16.26 -25.34 15.21
CA LEU A 171 15.31 -24.24 15.07
C LEU A 171 13.89 -24.65 15.48
N VAL A 172 13.41 -25.83 15.05
CA VAL A 172 12.10 -26.35 15.47
C VAL A 172 12.02 -26.52 16.99
N HIS A 173 13.08 -27.05 17.62
CA HIS A 173 13.16 -27.17 19.08
C HIS A 173 13.18 -25.81 19.78
N MET A 174 14.02 -24.87 19.33
CA MET A 174 14.11 -23.53 19.92
C MET A 174 12.79 -22.77 19.83
N MET A 175 12.11 -22.82 18.69
CA MET A 175 10.82 -22.15 18.51
C MET A 175 9.73 -22.76 19.39
N GLN A 176 9.74 -24.09 19.58
CA GLN A 176 8.83 -24.77 20.49
C GLN A 176 9.16 -24.56 21.98
N VAL A 177 10.40 -24.21 22.33
CA VAL A 177 10.79 -23.79 23.69
C VAL A 177 10.41 -22.32 23.96
N LEU A 178 10.51 -21.45 22.95
CA LEU A 178 10.22 -20.01 23.07
C LEU A 178 8.74 -19.65 22.89
N SER A 179 7.96 -20.48 22.19
CA SER A 179 6.50 -20.38 22.06
C SER A 179 5.90 -21.80 22.11
N PRO A 180 5.77 -22.39 23.32
CA PRO A 180 5.25 -23.75 23.50
C PRO A 180 3.79 -23.94 23.05
N ASP A 181 3.04 -22.84 23.02
CA ASP A 181 1.68 -22.72 22.50
C ASP A 181 1.59 -22.75 20.96
N GLY A 182 2.73 -22.74 20.26
CA GLY A 182 2.78 -22.69 18.80
C GLY A 182 2.32 -21.37 18.18
N HIS A 183 2.13 -20.30 18.95
CA HIS A 183 1.71 -18.99 18.41
C HIS A 183 2.68 -18.45 17.35
N TRP A 184 3.97 -18.77 17.47
CA TRP A 184 4.97 -18.46 16.44
C TRP A 184 4.61 -18.95 15.03
N LEU A 185 3.86 -20.06 14.89
CA LEU A 185 3.41 -20.56 13.59
C LEU A 185 2.34 -19.66 12.97
N ARG A 186 1.43 -19.12 13.78
CA ARG A 186 0.40 -18.17 13.34
C ARG A 186 1.02 -16.82 12.96
N ILE A 187 2.01 -16.35 13.72
CA ILE A 187 2.82 -15.17 13.38
C ILE A 187 3.54 -15.41 12.05
N LYS A 188 4.25 -16.54 11.91
CA LYS A 188 4.94 -16.94 10.67
C LYS A 188 3.97 -16.94 9.48
N GLU A 189 2.82 -17.61 9.57
CA GLU A 189 1.88 -17.69 8.46
C GLU A 189 1.26 -16.34 8.10
N SER A 190 0.79 -15.57 9.10
CA SER A 190 0.25 -14.21 8.87
C SER A 190 1.24 -13.34 8.09
N ILE A 191 2.50 -13.37 8.52
CA ILE A 191 3.59 -12.66 7.86
C ILE A 191 3.87 -13.20 6.44
N CYS A 192 3.89 -14.52 6.24
CA CYS A 192 4.05 -15.13 4.90
C CYS A 192 2.91 -14.74 3.94
N ASN A 193 1.70 -14.54 4.47
CA ASN A 193 0.52 -14.08 3.72
C ASN A 193 0.58 -12.58 3.39
N ALA A 194 1.18 -11.79 4.27
CA ALA A 194 1.38 -10.35 4.09
C ALA A 194 2.48 -10.04 3.06
N THR A 195 3.66 -10.65 3.21
CA THR A 195 4.85 -10.32 2.40
C THR A 195 5.01 -11.23 1.18
N PHE A 196 5.19 -12.54 1.40
CA PHE A 196 5.64 -13.45 0.34
C PHE A 196 4.55 -13.82 -0.66
N ARG A 197 3.36 -14.27 -0.21
CA ARG A 197 2.24 -14.64 -1.11
C ARG A 197 1.76 -13.47 -1.98
N LYS A 198 2.20 -12.25 -1.68
CA LYS A 198 1.88 -11.02 -2.42
C LYS A 198 3.12 -10.33 -3.02
N LYS A 199 4.36 -10.87 -2.90
CA LYS A 199 5.62 -10.18 -3.24
C LYS A 199 5.55 -9.49 -4.60
N SER A 200 5.32 -10.24 -5.68
CA SER A 200 5.24 -9.70 -7.05
C SER A 200 4.18 -8.61 -7.21
N ALA A 201 3.02 -8.73 -6.55
CA ALA A 201 1.96 -7.73 -6.60
C ALA A 201 2.28 -6.48 -5.76
N ILE A 202 3.01 -6.65 -4.66
CA ILE A 202 3.52 -5.57 -3.81
C ILE A 202 4.62 -4.81 -4.55
N THR A 203 5.65 -5.46 -5.09
CA THR A 203 6.69 -4.73 -5.83
C THR A 203 6.12 -4.09 -7.10
N THR A 204 5.19 -4.74 -7.81
CA THR A 204 4.49 -4.10 -8.94
C THR A 204 3.71 -2.84 -8.50
N ARG A 205 3.05 -2.85 -7.33
CA ARG A 205 2.38 -1.65 -6.76
C ARG A 205 3.37 -0.54 -6.40
N ILE A 206 4.55 -0.90 -5.91
CA ILE A 206 5.63 0.04 -5.59
C ILE A 206 6.21 0.65 -6.86
N LEU A 207 6.45 -0.15 -7.89
CA LEU A 207 6.85 0.36 -9.20
C LEU A 207 5.78 1.28 -9.82
N GLN A 208 4.49 1.09 -9.50
CA GLN A 208 3.41 1.99 -9.92
C GLN A 208 3.48 3.39 -9.27
N SER A 209 3.97 3.55 -8.03
CA SER A 209 4.19 4.90 -7.48
C SER A 209 5.34 5.65 -8.16
N TYR A 210 6.27 4.94 -8.80
CA TYR A 210 7.33 5.49 -9.66
C TYR A 210 6.93 5.60 -11.15
N SER A 211 5.63 5.47 -11.48
CA SER A 211 5.18 5.46 -12.88
C SER A 211 5.28 6.79 -13.63
N GLY A 212 5.61 7.89 -12.95
CA GLY A 212 5.86 9.22 -13.54
C GLY A 212 7.31 9.46 -14.00
N CYS A 213 8.13 8.41 -14.05
CA CYS A 213 9.58 8.52 -14.21
C CYS A 213 10.03 7.99 -15.59
N ALA A 214 11.15 8.49 -16.11
CA ALA A 214 11.65 8.24 -17.46
C ALA A 214 12.34 6.88 -17.61
N VAL A 215 13.09 6.46 -16.59
CA VAL A 215 13.80 5.17 -16.52
C VAL A 215 13.64 4.59 -15.12
N ILE A 216 13.42 3.27 -15.07
CA ILE A 216 13.61 2.44 -13.87
C ILE A 216 14.56 1.30 -14.22
N CYS A 217 15.70 1.20 -13.54
CA CYS A 217 16.55 0.00 -13.61
C CYS A 217 16.18 -0.99 -12.51
N LEU A 218 16.18 -2.29 -12.82
CA LEU A 218 15.99 -3.40 -11.88
C LEU A 218 17.22 -4.32 -11.87
N GLN A 219 17.55 -4.87 -10.70
CA GLN A 219 18.58 -5.89 -10.47
C GLN A 219 17.99 -7.10 -9.72
N GLU A 220 18.69 -8.24 -9.71
CA GLU A 220 18.34 -9.50 -9.00
C GLU A 220 16.93 -10.09 -9.28
N ALA A 221 16.24 -9.66 -10.33
CA ALA A 221 14.85 -10.04 -10.59
C ALA A 221 14.69 -11.45 -11.19
N SER A 222 13.68 -12.21 -10.75
CA SER A 222 13.38 -13.55 -11.27
C SER A 222 12.65 -13.51 -12.62
N GLU A 223 12.86 -14.53 -13.47
CA GLU A 223 12.23 -14.63 -14.79
C GLU A 223 10.70 -14.57 -14.66
N ALA A 224 10.14 -15.33 -13.71
CA ALA A 224 8.71 -15.41 -13.47
C ALA A 224 8.10 -14.04 -13.09
N TYR A 225 8.81 -13.24 -12.30
CA TYR A 225 8.36 -11.90 -11.95
C TYR A 225 8.44 -10.95 -13.15
N LEU A 226 9.54 -10.95 -13.91
CA LEU A 226 9.69 -10.07 -15.07
C LEU A 226 8.63 -10.35 -16.16
N GLN A 227 8.23 -11.61 -16.36
CA GLN A 227 7.10 -11.95 -17.24
C GLN A 227 5.74 -11.48 -16.66
N SER A 228 5.57 -11.45 -15.34
CA SER A 228 4.37 -10.86 -14.71
C SER A 228 4.32 -9.33 -14.83
N LEU A 229 5.48 -8.67 -14.76
CA LEU A 229 5.62 -7.22 -14.90
C LEU A 229 5.21 -6.75 -16.31
N ARG A 230 5.53 -7.53 -17.35
CA ARG A 230 5.03 -7.34 -18.74
C ARG A 230 3.50 -7.39 -18.86
N GLN A 231 2.79 -8.04 -17.93
CA GLN A 231 1.33 -8.14 -17.92
C GLN A 231 0.67 -7.10 -16.97
N SER A 232 1.47 -6.33 -16.25
CA SER A 232 0.99 -5.32 -15.29
C SER A 232 0.53 -4.02 -15.97
N SER A 233 -0.11 -3.14 -15.20
CA SER A 233 -0.44 -1.78 -15.66
C SER A 233 0.77 -0.92 -16.01
N LEU A 234 1.97 -1.22 -15.51
CA LEU A 234 3.20 -0.49 -15.88
C LEU A 234 3.58 -0.68 -17.34
N ALA A 235 3.25 -1.82 -17.95
CA ALA A 235 3.46 -2.02 -19.39
C ALA A 235 2.64 -1.03 -20.26
N LYS A 236 1.66 -0.32 -19.69
CA LYS A 236 0.91 0.76 -20.34
C LYS A 236 1.66 2.10 -20.34
N THR A 237 2.51 2.37 -19.33
CA THR A 237 3.28 3.62 -19.22
C THR A 237 4.74 3.45 -19.61
N HIS A 238 5.27 2.23 -19.55
CA HIS A 238 6.66 1.88 -19.85
C HIS A 238 6.79 0.73 -20.86
N HIS A 239 7.88 0.72 -21.62
CA HIS A 239 8.41 -0.45 -22.30
C HIS A 239 9.18 -1.30 -21.28
N ILE A 240 8.80 -2.57 -21.10
CA ILE A 240 9.45 -3.51 -20.17
C ILE A 240 10.52 -4.31 -20.92
N VAL A 241 11.78 -3.90 -20.75
CA VAL A 241 12.95 -4.45 -21.45
C VAL A 241 13.66 -5.46 -20.55
N ILE A 242 13.85 -6.67 -21.08
CA ILE A 242 14.45 -7.85 -20.43
C ILE A 242 15.50 -8.36 -21.42
N PRO A 243 16.71 -8.75 -20.97
CA PRO A 243 17.76 -9.18 -21.88
C PRO A 243 17.37 -10.46 -22.64
N GLU A 244 17.86 -10.62 -23.87
CA GLU A 244 17.64 -11.84 -24.67
C GLU A 244 18.09 -13.13 -23.95
N LYS A 245 19.06 -13.02 -23.03
CA LYS A 245 19.64 -14.14 -22.26
C LYS A 245 19.38 -13.97 -20.77
N VAL A 246 18.35 -14.67 -20.29
CA VAL A 246 18.02 -14.81 -18.85
C VAL A 246 18.63 -16.07 -18.25
N ASP A 247 19.00 -16.03 -16.97
CA ASP A 247 19.58 -17.16 -16.23
C ASP A 247 18.52 -17.90 -15.40
N GLY A 248 17.93 -18.93 -15.99
CA GLY A 248 16.98 -19.84 -15.32
C GLY A 248 17.61 -20.83 -14.32
N GLN A 249 18.91 -20.75 -14.03
CA GLN A 249 19.59 -21.58 -13.00
C GLN A 249 19.90 -20.79 -11.73
N ARG A 250 20.24 -19.50 -11.83
CA ARG A 250 20.33 -18.58 -10.68
C ARG A 250 19.00 -17.89 -10.38
N ASP A 251 18.20 -17.60 -11.39
CA ASP A 251 16.95 -16.83 -11.33
C ASP A 251 17.17 -15.39 -10.77
N GLN A 252 18.29 -14.78 -11.18
CA GLN A 252 18.70 -13.40 -10.87
C GLN A 252 19.00 -12.69 -12.20
N ASN A 253 18.25 -11.65 -12.55
CA ASN A 253 18.37 -10.96 -13.85
C ASN A 253 18.22 -9.43 -13.68
N SER A 254 19.02 -8.66 -14.41
CA SER A 254 18.87 -7.21 -14.55
C SER A 254 17.88 -6.88 -15.67
N ALA A 255 17.07 -5.82 -15.48
CA ALA A 255 16.05 -5.38 -16.43
C ALA A 255 15.89 -3.85 -16.43
N LEU A 256 15.17 -3.32 -17.42
CA LEU A 256 14.88 -1.88 -17.56
C LEU A 256 13.40 -1.64 -17.85
N LEU A 257 12.86 -0.57 -17.30
CA LEU A 257 11.58 0.01 -17.72
C LEU A 257 11.86 1.40 -18.29
N LEU A 258 11.53 1.62 -19.56
CA LEU A 258 11.70 2.91 -20.24
C LEU A 258 10.32 3.54 -20.45
N SER A 259 10.09 4.76 -19.96
CA SER A 259 8.81 5.45 -20.13
C SER A 259 8.46 5.64 -21.60
N ARG A 260 7.22 5.35 -21.97
CA ARG A 260 6.69 5.54 -23.34
C ARG A 260 6.61 7.00 -23.76
N ILE A 261 6.69 7.93 -22.80
CA ILE A 261 6.74 9.38 -23.06
C ILE A 261 8.17 9.80 -23.34
N ALA A 262 9.10 9.46 -22.43
CA ALA A 262 10.51 9.83 -22.56
C ALA A 262 11.26 9.03 -23.63
N PHE A 263 10.81 7.82 -23.95
CA PHE A 263 11.39 6.91 -24.96
C PHE A 263 10.26 6.31 -25.82
N PRO A 264 9.70 7.04 -26.80
CA PRO A 264 8.55 6.57 -27.58
C PRO A 264 8.79 5.25 -28.33
N LEU A 265 10.04 4.98 -28.74
CA LEU A 265 10.45 3.75 -29.42
C LEU A 265 10.89 2.64 -28.46
N GLY A 266 11.10 2.95 -27.17
CA GLY A 266 11.70 2.03 -26.20
C GLY A 266 13.18 1.76 -26.50
N SER A 267 13.57 0.48 -26.44
CA SER A 267 14.93 0.01 -26.75
C SER A 267 15.07 -0.30 -28.25
N GLU A 268 16.01 0.35 -28.93
CA GLU A 268 16.26 0.21 -30.37
C GLU A 268 17.19 -0.98 -30.70
N LYS A 269 18.23 -1.19 -29.87
CA LYS A 269 19.14 -2.34 -29.96
C LYS A 269 19.62 -2.74 -28.57
N GLU A 270 19.58 -4.04 -28.24
CA GLU A 270 20.35 -4.59 -27.11
C GLU A 270 21.83 -4.72 -27.48
N ILE A 271 22.72 -4.20 -26.63
CA ILE A 271 24.18 -4.23 -26.78
C ILE A 271 24.87 -5.01 -25.64
N THR A 272 24.11 -5.75 -24.84
CA THR A 272 24.61 -6.51 -23.68
C THR A 272 25.78 -7.43 -24.06
N ASP A 273 25.64 -8.23 -25.13
CA ASP A 273 26.72 -9.11 -25.62
C ASP A 273 27.98 -8.33 -26.04
N ASP A 274 27.81 -7.21 -26.75
CA ASP A 274 28.92 -6.34 -27.19
C ASP A 274 29.69 -5.80 -25.97
N VAL A 275 28.98 -5.42 -24.91
CA VAL A 275 29.57 -4.93 -23.64
C VAL A 275 30.24 -6.08 -22.88
N VAL A 276 29.57 -7.22 -22.71
CA VAL A 276 30.10 -8.41 -22.01
C VAL A 276 31.40 -8.90 -22.67
N ALA A 277 31.47 -8.92 -24.00
CA ALA A 277 32.68 -9.27 -24.73
C ALA A 277 33.85 -8.29 -24.54
N ALA A 278 33.57 -7.04 -24.16
CA ALA A 278 34.57 -6.01 -23.89
C ALA A 278 35.04 -5.96 -22.41
N VAL A 279 34.45 -6.77 -21.51
CA VAL A 279 34.83 -6.84 -20.09
C VAL A 279 36.17 -7.57 -19.93
N ALA A 280 37.23 -6.81 -19.64
CA ALA A 280 38.57 -7.36 -19.44
C ALA A 280 38.76 -7.92 -18.01
N GLY A 281 39.34 -9.12 -17.91
CA GLY A 281 39.83 -9.68 -16.65
C GLY A 281 38.77 -10.16 -15.65
N SER A 282 37.47 -10.09 -15.99
CA SER A 282 36.36 -10.59 -15.16
C SER A 282 35.36 -11.36 -15.99
N LYS A 283 34.86 -12.49 -15.47
CA LYS A 283 33.76 -13.23 -16.07
C LYS A 283 32.45 -12.79 -15.41
N LEU A 284 31.56 -12.19 -16.18
CA LEU A 284 30.15 -12.00 -15.79
C LEU A 284 29.37 -13.32 -15.94
N GLU A 285 28.33 -13.49 -15.13
CA GLU A 285 27.35 -14.56 -15.32
C GLU A 285 26.12 -14.03 -16.09
N VAL A 286 25.39 -14.93 -16.74
CA VAL A 286 24.24 -14.57 -17.60
C VAL A 286 23.17 -13.87 -16.75
N GLY A 287 22.60 -12.78 -17.26
CA GLY A 287 21.59 -11.98 -16.55
C GLY A 287 22.13 -10.93 -15.58
N ASP A 288 23.43 -10.90 -15.25
CA ASP A 288 23.99 -9.86 -14.35
C ASP A 288 23.83 -8.44 -14.93
N LEU A 289 23.96 -8.30 -16.25
CA LEU A 289 23.92 -7.04 -17.00
C LEU A 289 22.78 -7.06 -18.05
N ILE A 290 22.16 -5.90 -18.26
CA ILE A 290 21.50 -5.52 -19.52
C ILE A 290 22.01 -4.13 -19.95
N ALA A 291 22.27 -3.94 -21.24
CA ALA A 291 22.58 -2.64 -21.82
C ALA A 291 21.87 -2.47 -23.18
N VAL A 292 21.16 -1.35 -23.39
CA VAL A 292 20.43 -1.06 -24.62
C VAL A 292 20.68 0.36 -25.13
N ARG A 293 20.58 0.57 -26.44
CA ARG A 293 20.48 1.91 -27.05
C ARG A 293 19.02 2.34 -27.15
N ALA A 294 18.75 3.60 -26.80
CA ALA A 294 17.42 4.20 -26.85
C ALA A 294 17.51 5.72 -27.06
N THR A 295 16.68 6.28 -27.94
CA THR A 295 16.57 7.72 -28.17
C THR A 295 15.49 8.34 -27.30
N HIS A 296 15.87 9.38 -26.55
CA HIS A 296 14.96 10.18 -25.72
C HIS A 296 14.05 11.08 -26.58
N SER A 297 12.89 11.51 -26.06
CA SER A 297 11.95 12.44 -26.73
C SER A 297 12.61 13.69 -27.32
N SER A 298 13.60 14.24 -26.61
CA SER A 298 14.43 15.37 -27.07
C SER A 298 15.47 15.05 -28.16
N GLY A 299 15.43 13.85 -28.76
CA GLY A 299 16.33 13.41 -29.83
C GLY A 299 17.72 12.95 -29.38
N ARG A 300 18.02 12.99 -28.07
CA ARG A 300 19.32 12.53 -27.53
C ARG A 300 19.36 10.99 -27.48
N ARG A 301 20.34 10.39 -28.15
CA ARG A 301 20.63 8.95 -28.05
C ARG A 301 21.36 8.63 -26.74
N LEU A 302 20.89 7.60 -26.05
CA LEU A 302 21.43 7.13 -24.78
C LEU A 302 21.79 5.65 -24.85
N VAL A 303 22.83 5.24 -24.12
CA VAL A 303 22.99 3.87 -23.64
C VAL A 303 22.38 3.79 -22.26
N VAL A 304 21.31 3.02 -22.09
CA VAL A 304 20.66 2.76 -20.80
C VAL A 304 21.01 1.35 -20.35
N ALA A 305 21.46 1.20 -19.10
CA ALA A 305 21.95 -0.08 -18.58
C ALA A 305 21.52 -0.37 -17.13
N SER A 306 21.44 -1.65 -16.78
CA SER A 306 21.23 -2.13 -15.41
C SER A 306 22.20 -3.28 -15.08
N PHE A 307 22.86 -3.24 -13.92
CA PHE A 307 23.86 -4.24 -13.51
C PHE A 307 23.81 -4.63 -12.03
N HIS A 308 23.97 -5.92 -11.75
CA HIS A 308 24.29 -6.46 -10.42
C HIS A 308 25.77 -6.90 -10.38
N GLY A 309 26.58 -6.17 -9.63
CA GLY A 309 27.99 -6.47 -9.41
C GLY A 309 28.19 -7.73 -8.57
N ASP A 310 29.32 -8.41 -8.75
CA ASP A 310 29.68 -9.56 -7.92
C ASP A 310 29.80 -9.17 -6.43
N THR A 311 29.73 -10.15 -5.53
CA THR A 311 29.72 -9.90 -4.07
C THR A 311 30.92 -9.11 -3.54
N ASN A 312 32.04 -9.04 -4.28
CA ASN A 312 33.24 -8.29 -3.91
C ASN A 312 33.41 -6.98 -4.70
N GLY A 313 32.51 -6.66 -5.64
CA GLY A 313 32.52 -5.48 -6.50
C GLY A 313 33.63 -5.44 -7.56
N GLN A 314 34.38 -6.52 -7.75
CA GLN A 314 35.57 -6.56 -8.61
C GLN A 314 35.23 -6.44 -10.11
N ALA A 315 34.06 -6.92 -10.54
CA ALA A 315 33.58 -6.82 -11.91
C ALA A 315 33.07 -5.40 -12.27
N THR A 316 32.80 -4.55 -11.28
CA THR A 316 32.21 -3.23 -11.48
C THR A 316 33.10 -2.29 -12.31
N ALA A 317 34.40 -2.17 -11.98
CA ALA A 317 35.32 -1.32 -12.75
C ALA A 317 35.54 -1.80 -14.21
N PRO A 318 35.73 -3.12 -14.47
CA PRO A 318 35.68 -3.67 -15.82
C PRO A 318 34.41 -3.33 -16.60
N VAL A 319 33.22 -3.40 -15.98
CA VAL A 319 31.94 -3.08 -16.64
C VAL A 319 31.82 -1.59 -16.96
N ILE A 320 32.19 -0.70 -16.04
CA ILE A 320 32.25 0.76 -16.28
C ILE A 320 33.13 1.08 -17.50
N LYS A 321 34.29 0.44 -17.62
CA LYS A 321 35.24 0.62 -18.73
C LYS A 321 34.76 -0.01 -20.05
N ALA A 322 34.02 -1.12 -19.99
CA ALA A 322 33.38 -1.72 -21.16
C ALA A 322 32.23 -0.85 -21.70
N LEU A 323 31.37 -0.35 -20.82
CA LEU A 323 30.26 0.55 -21.18
C LEU A 323 30.77 1.84 -21.83
N GLN A 324 31.82 2.48 -21.30
CA GLN A 324 32.39 3.70 -21.89
C GLN A 324 32.86 3.51 -23.33
N ARG A 325 33.46 2.35 -23.65
CA ARG A 325 33.87 2.02 -25.03
C ARG A 325 32.67 1.77 -25.95
N ALA A 326 31.59 1.20 -25.42
CA ALA A 326 30.39 0.87 -26.16
C ALA A 326 29.49 2.08 -26.50
N LEU A 327 29.74 3.26 -25.93
CA LEU A 327 28.94 4.47 -26.13
C LEU A 327 28.92 4.97 -27.59
N SER A 328 30.06 4.95 -28.29
CA SER A 328 30.16 5.47 -29.68
C SER A 328 29.66 6.93 -29.87
N GLY A 329 29.69 7.76 -28.83
CA GLY A 329 29.16 9.13 -28.82
C GLY A 329 27.74 9.28 -28.26
N ASP A 330 27.07 8.19 -27.89
CA ASP A 330 25.82 8.21 -27.11
C ASP A 330 26.14 8.46 -25.62
N ALA A 331 25.21 9.07 -24.86
CA ALA A 331 25.46 9.32 -23.42
C ALA A 331 25.04 8.14 -22.53
N LEU A 332 25.79 7.87 -21.45
CA LEU A 332 25.48 6.78 -20.52
C LEU A 332 24.42 7.19 -19.48
N LEU A 333 23.52 6.25 -19.18
CA LEU A 333 22.62 6.28 -18.04
C LEU A 333 22.52 4.87 -17.42
N PHE A 334 23.13 4.66 -16.25
CA PHE A 334 23.44 3.32 -15.74
C PHE A 334 23.07 3.16 -14.27
N GLY A 335 22.08 2.32 -13.96
CA GLY A 335 21.74 1.94 -12.59
C GLY A 335 22.44 0.65 -12.17
N LEU A 336 23.08 0.61 -11.00
CA LEU A 336 23.78 -0.59 -10.55
C LEU A 336 23.81 -0.79 -9.03
N ASP A 337 23.76 -2.06 -8.63
CA ASP A 337 24.44 -2.52 -7.41
C ASP A 337 25.93 -2.69 -7.76
N ALA A 338 26.76 -1.74 -7.35
CA ALA A 338 28.20 -1.76 -7.55
C ALA A 338 28.93 -2.73 -6.61
N ASN A 339 28.24 -3.25 -5.58
CA ASN A 339 28.80 -3.99 -4.45
C ASN A 339 30.04 -3.35 -3.81
N THR A 340 30.10 -2.01 -3.78
CA THR A 340 31.22 -1.22 -3.23
C THR A 340 31.21 -1.10 -1.71
N TYR A 341 32.40 -0.98 -1.12
CA TYR A 341 32.63 -1.00 0.34
C TYR A 341 33.22 0.32 0.86
N LEU A 342 32.84 0.75 2.07
CA LEU A 342 33.45 1.93 2.73
C LEU A 342 34.95 1.76 3.01
N LYS A 343 35.38 0.53 3.26
CA LYS A 343 36.78 0.15 3.49
C LYS A 343 37.13 -0.94 2.48
N GLY A 344 37.73 -0.52 1.37
CA GLY A 344 38.24 -1.42 0.35
C GLY A 344 39.41 -2.28 0.86
N SER A 345 39.72 -3.35 0.13
CA SER A 345 40.84 -4.25 0.38
C SER A 345 41.25 -4.96 -0.91
N THR A 346 42.29 -5.80 -0.86
CA THR A 346 42.64 -6.71 -1.96
C THR A 346 41.55 -7.74 -2.32
N SER A 347 40.45 -7.81 -1.54
CA SER A 347 39.33 -8.71 -1.76
C SER A 347 37.95 -8.03 -1.81
N LEU A 348 37.86 -6.71 -1.58
CA LEU A 348 36.62 -5.93 -1.55
C LEU A 348 36.83 -4.58 -2.24
N TYR A 349 36.02 -4.25 -3.25
CA TYR A 349 36.20 -3.04 -4.02
C TYR A 349 35.76 -1.79 -3.24
N GLY A 350 36.64 -0.79 -3.11
CA GLY A 350 36.37 0.42 -2.34
C GLY A 350 35.50 1.42 -3.09
N VAL A 351 34.56 2.06 -2.38
CA VAL A 351 33.69 3.09 -2.97
C VAL A 351 34.49 4.30 -3.48
N GLN A 352 35.61 4.66 -2.85
CA GLN A 352 36.46 5.75 -3.33
C GLN A 352 37.18 5.40 -4.65
N ASP A 353 37.61 4.15 -4.80
CA ASP A 353 38.20 3.64 -6.04
C ASP A 353 37.16 3.66 -7.17
N PHE A 354 35.93 3.26 -6.88
CA PHE A 354 34.78 3.34 -7.80
C PHE A 354 34.46 4.78 -8.24
N LEU A 355 34.42 5.73 -7.31
CA LEU A 355 34.22 7.15 -7.62
C LEU A 355 35.37 7.71 -8.47
N GLN A 356 36.61 7.30 -8.22
CA GLN A 356 37.76 7.72 -9.01
C GLN A 356 37.75 7.11 -10.42
N GLU A 357 37.41 5.83 -10.57
CA GLU A 357 37.30 5.15 -11.86
C GLU A 357 36.16 5.73 -12.72
N CYS A 358 34.99 6.04 -12.13
CA CYS A 358 33.91 6.72 -12.83
C CYS A 358 34.37 8.10 -13.37
N ARG A 359 34.98 8.93 -12.52
CA ARG A 359 35.51 10.24 -12.94
C ARG A 359 36.60 10.11 -14.02
N GLY A 360 37.47 9.10 -13.90
CA GLY A 360 38.54 8.81 -14.85
C GLY A 360 38.06 8.43 -16.26
N VAL A 361 36.80 8.03 -16.43
CA VAL A 361 36.19 7.72 -17.73
C VAL A 361 35.14 8.74 -18.19
N GLY A 362 35.05 9.91 -17.53
CA GLY A 362 34.11 10.98 -17.87
C GLY A 362 32.70 10.82 -17.30
N PHE A 363 32.52 9.91 -16.34
CA PHE A 363 31.24 9.68 -15.67
C PHE A 363 31.18 10.35 -14.29
N GLN A 364 29.96 10.61 -13.85
CA GLN A 364 29.64 11.07 -12.51
C GLN A 364 28.63 10.11 -11.87
N VAL A 365 28.67 9.99 -10.54
CA VAL A 365 27.65 9.28 -9.77
C VAL A 365 26.50 10.20 -9.34
N CYS A 366 25.38 9.58 -9.03
CA CYS A 366 24.23 10.16 -8.34
C CYS A 366 24.53 11.02 -7.10
N TRP A 367 25.51 10.66 -6.28
CA TRP A 367 25.82 11.34 -5.02
C TRP A 367 26.61 12.65 -5.26
N PRO A 368 26.39 13.72 -4.45
CA PRO A 368 27.17 14.96 -4.56
C PRO A 368 28.68 14.72 -4.35
N GLU A 369 29.54 15.46 -5.07
CA GLU A 369 31.00 15.24 -5.04
C GLU A 369 31.65 15.54 -3.68
N ASP A 370 31.01 16.36 -2.85
CA ASP A 370 31.40 16.70 -1.47
C ASP A 370 30.81 15.75 -0.41
N MET A 371 29.92 14.84 -0.79
CA MET A 371 29.18 14.02 0.17
C MET A 371 30.03 12.87 0.74
N GLU A 372 30.06 12.78 2.07
CA GLU A 372 30.73 11.70 2.78
C GLU A 372 30.00 10.36 2.56
N MET A 373 30.65 9.40 1.90
CA MET A 373 30.05 8.11 1.53
C MET A 373 29.54 7.27 2.73
N SER A 374 29.99 7.56 3.95
CA SER A 374 29.46 6.98 5.20
C SER A 374 28.00 7.38 5.49
N LYS A 375 27.51 8.45 4.85
CA LYS A 375 26.11 8.93 4.91
C LYS A 375 25.28 8.39 3.74
N CYS A 376 25.93 7.97 2.66
CA CYS A 376 25.34 7.37 1.45
C CYS A 376 25.05 5.86 1.58
N LEU A 377 24.96 5.31 2.80
CA LEU A 377 24.76 3.88 3.03
C LEU A 377 23.52 3.38 2.29
N THR A 378 23.66 2.30 1.53
CA THR A 378 22.53 1.74 0.77
C THR A 378 22.10 0.39 1.30
N THR A 379 23.05 -0.53 1.44
CA THR A 379 22.88 -1.82 2.09
C THR A 379 23.14 -1.69 3.59
N CYS A 380 22.24 -2.20 4.43
CA CYS A 380 22.35 -2.25 5.89
C CYS A 380 21.92 -3.63 6.44
N ASN A 381 22.55 -4.71 5.98
CA ASN A 381 22.09 -6.09 6.19
C ASN A 381 22.94 -6.88 7.19
N ALA A 382 22.44 -7.02 8.41
CA ALA A 382 23.01 -7.84 9.48
C ALA A 382 22.50 -9.30 9.42
N ARG A 383 23.29 -10.26 9.93
CA ARG A 383 22.93 -11.70 9.91
C ARG A 383 22.55 -12.20 11.30
N THR A 384 21.62 -13.15 11.35
CA THR A 384 21.11 -13.71 12.61
C THR A 384 21.43 -15.20 12.74
N PHE A 385 21.39 -15.72 13.97
CA PHE A 385 21.60 -17.15 14.24
C PHE A 385 20.44 -18.05 13.72
N LEU A 386 19.39 -17.45 13.16
CA LEU A 386 18.33 -18.13 12.42
C LEU A 386 18.66 -18.27 10.91
N GLN A 387 19.91 -18.05 10.50
CA GLN A 387 20.40 -18.28 9.14
C GLN A 387 21.55 -19.29 9.17
N PRO A 388 21.64 -20.26 8.22
CA PRO A 388 22.66 -21.31 8.23
C PRO A 388 24.09 -20.83 7.87
N GLN A 389 24.30 -19.51 7.77
CA GLN A 389 25.61 -18.87 7.62
C GLN A 389 26.13 -18.42 9.01
N LEU A 390 26.19 -19.38 9.94
CA LEU A 390 26.44 -19.17 11.37
C LEU A 390 27.70 -18.34 11.66
N ASN A 391 28.75 -18.49 10.84
CA ASN A 391 29.99 -17.73 10.98
C ASN A 391 29.88 -16.23 10.63
N LYS A 392 28.79 -15.80 9.97
CA LYS A 392 28.46 -14.40 9.70
C LYS A 392 27.44 -13.82 10.70
N ALA A 393 26.77 -14.64 11.50
CA ALA A 393 25.71 -14.20 12.40
C ALA A 393 26.23 -13.32 13.54
N CYS A 394 25.51 -12.25 13.85
CA CYS A 394 25.85 -11.30 14.92
C CYS A 394 24.75 -11.21 15.99
N PRO A 395 25.10 -10.84 17.25
CA PRO A 395 24.12 -10.41 18.25
C PRO A 395 23.33 -9.19 17.78
N SER A 396 22.09 -9.00 18.27
CA SER A 396 21.25 -7.84 17.88
C SER A 396 21.94 -6.50 18.17
N ALA A 397 22.58 -6.38 19.35
CA ALA A 397 23.36 -5.20 19.75
C ALA A 397 24.63 -4.92 18.90
N LYS A 398 25.00 -5.82 17.98
CA LYS A 398 26.15 -5.65 17.06
C LYS A 398 25.75 -5.62 15.58
N LYS A 399 24.45 -5.43 15.26
CA LYS A 399 23.95 -5.37 13.86
C LYS A 399 24.66 -4.31 13.00
N LEU A 400 25.00 -3.15 13.55
CA LEU A 400 25.69 -2.07 12.83
C LEU A 400 27.21 -2.31 12.73
N GLU A 401 27.83 -2.89 13.75
CA GLU A 401 29.27 -3.19 13.81
C GLU A 401 29.67 -4.40 12.93
N MET A 402 28.80 -5.40 12.84
CA MET A 402 29.06 -6.69 12.18
C MET A 402 28.22 -6.92 10.92
N GLY A 403 27.39 -5.95 10.52
CA GLY A 403 26.53 -6.04 9.34
C GLY A 403 27.25 -5.64 8.04
N ASP A 404 26.65 -5.99 6.90
CA ASP A 404 26.99 -5.37 5.62
C ASP A 404 26.36 -3.97 5.59
N VAL A 405 27.15 -2.93 5.91
CA VAL A 405 26.70 -1.54 6.05
C VAL A 405 27.52 -0.67 5.12
N ASN A 406 27.09 -0.54 3.86
CA ASN A 406 27.91 0.00 2.76
C ASN A 406 27.10 0.76 1.69
N PRO A 407 27.71 1.74 1.00
CA PRO A 407 27.16 2.43 -0.16
C PRO A 407 27.37 1.58 -1.43
N LYS A 408 26.40 0.73 -1.77
CA LYS A 408 26.47 -0.25 -2.86
C LYS A 408 25.67 0.14 -4.09
N ASP A 409 24.52 0.77 -3.92
CA ASP A 409 23.61 1.14 -4.99
C ASP A 409 23.94 2.55 -5.52
N HIS A 410 24.05 2.69 -6.84
CA HIS A 410 24.38 3.96 -7.50
C HIS A 410 23.65 4.14 -8.82
N ILE A 411 23.57 5.40 -9.28
CA ILE A 411 23.43 5.74 -10.70
C ILE A 411 24.76 6.30 -11.16
N VAL A 412 25.21 5.86 -12.33
CA VAL A 412 26.34 6.42 -13.07
C VAL A 412 25.81 7.02 -14.37
N PHE A 413 26.28 8.22 -14.73
CA PHE A 413 25.87 8.91 -15.95
C PHE A 413 27.04 9.69 -16.57
N SER A 414 26.97 9.97 -17.87
CA SER A 414 27.93 10.85 -18.55
C SER A 414 27.84 12.28 -17.99
N ARG A 415 28.95 12.79 -17.42
CA ARG A 415 29.00 14.10 -16.73
C ARG A 415 28.63 15.27 -17.64
N GLU A 416 28.92 15.16 -18.93
CA GLU A 416 28.60 16.17 -19.95
C GLU A 416 27.12 16.18 -20.36
N ALA A 417 26.36 15.13 -20.00
CA ALA A 417 25.02 14.89 -20.52
C ALA A 417 23.91 14.93 -19.44
N PHE A 418 24.25 14.86 -18.16
CA PHE A 418 23.31 14.88 -17.04
C PHE A 418 23.94 15.54 -15.81
N GLU A 419 23.12 16.15 -14.95
CA GLU A 419 23.52 16.60 -13.61
C GLU A 419 22.62 16.02 -12.52
N SER A 420 23.19 15.78 -11.33
CA SER A 420 22.42 15.31 -10.16
C SER A 420 21.80 16.50 -9.44
N VAL A 421 20.48 16.65 -9.54
CA VAL A 421 19.73 17.78 -8.97
C VAL A 421 19.09 17.40 -7.63
N ARG A 422 18.65 16.14 -7.47
CA ARG A 422 18.07 15.67 -6.21
C ARG A 422 18.26 14.16 -5.98
N VAL A 423 18.75 13.82 -4.80
CA VAL A 423 18.91 12.44 -4.32
C VAL A 423 17.84 12.15 -3.26
N ILE A 424 17.14 11.01 -3.36
CA ILE A 424 16.03 10.65 -2.44
C ILE A 424 16.15 9.19 -2.03
N LYS A 425 16.86 8.91 -0.92
CA LYS A 425 16.84 7.56 -0.34
C LYS A 425 15.46 7.26 0.26
N ASP A 426 14.58 6.69 -0.56
CA ASP A 426 13.36 6.04 -0.08
C ASP A 426 13.71 4.85 0.84
N LYS A 427 12.81 4.54 1.77
CA LYS A 427 12.93 3.49 2.79
C LYS A 427 11.67 2.61 2.91
N ILE A 428 10.63 2.85 2.10
CA ILE A 428 9.44 1.99 1.99
C ILE A 428 9.85 0.57 1.53
N LEU A 429 11.05 0.46 0.95
CA LEU A 429 11.80 -0.76 0.66
C LEU A 429 13.28 -0.54 1.04
N MET A 430 14.06 -1.61 1.03
CA MET A 430 15.50 -1.52 0.78
C MET A 430 15.79 -1.42 -0.73
N SER A 431 15.38 -0.32 -1.39
CA SER A 431 15.66 -0.04 -2.81
C SER A 431 15.70 1.48 -3.04
N GLN A 432 16.63 2.01 -3.87
CA GLN A 432 16.94 3.45 -3.89
C GLN A 432 16.64 4.20 -5.20
N SER A 433 15.91 5.31 -5.09
CA SER A 433 15.62 6.26 -6.18
C SER A 433 16.53 7.49 -6.14
N ILE A 434 17.02 7.95 -7.30
CA ILE A 434 17.89 9.15 -7.39
C ILE A 434 17.63 9.87 -8.71
N THR A 435 17.44 11.20 -8.68
CA THR A 435 16.92 11.97 -9.80
C THR A 435 17.96 12.91 -10.41
N CYS A 436 18.33 12.63 -11.67
CA CYS A 436 19.26 13.42 -12.46
C CYS A 436 18.52 14.03 -13.67
N GLN A 437 18.83 15.28 -14.02
CA GLN A 437 18.16 16.00 -15.10
C GLN A 437 18.98 16.02 -16.40
N LEU A 438 18.28 16.19 -17.53
CA LEU A 438 18.87 16.45 -18.84
C LEU A 438 19.00 17.98 -19.05
N PRO A 439 20.17 18.49 -19.47
CA PRO A 439 20.34 19.91 -19.79
C PRO A 439 19.67 20.28 -21.12
N SER A 440 18.98 21.43 -21.13
CA SER A 440 18.33 22.00 -22.32
C SER A 440 19.35 22.52 -23.37
N PRO A 441 19.12 22.32 -24.67
CA PRO A 441 20.11 22.62 -25.71
C PRO A 441 20.13 24.11 -26.13
N GLU A 442 20.66 25.02 -25.30
CA GLU A 442 20.84 26.43 -25.72
C GLU A 442 21.83 27.26 -24.88
N LEU A 443 23.16 27.18 -25.16
CA LEU A 443 24.15 28.26 -24.91
C LEU A 443 25.57 27.89 -25.41
N LEU A 444 25.85 28.17 -26.68
CA LEU A 444 27.19 28.42 -27.20
C LEU A 444 27.19 29.85 -27.78
N GLU A 445 27.85 30.79 -27.09
CA GLU A 445 28.57 31.97 -27.64
C GLU A 445 28.86 33.04 -26.55
N THR A 446 29.87 33.87 -26.81
CA THR A 446 30.30 35.07 -26.05
C THR A 446 30.86 34.90 -24.63
N LEU A 447 32.19 34.78 -24.55
CA LEU A 447 33.07 35.34 -23.51
C LEU A 447 33.41 36.81 -23.88
N PRO A 448 33.76 37.73 -22.96
CA PRO A 448 35.12 37.74 -22.37
C PRO A 448 35.32 38.29 -20.92
N SER A 449 36.41 37.82 -20.30
CA SER A 449 37.29 38.40 -19.26
C SER A 449 36.92 39.64 -18.41
N ILE A 450 37.17 39.56 -17.09
CA ILE A 450 38.21 40.33 -16.33
C ILE A 450 38.30 39.84 -14.86
N VAL A 451 39.49 39.96 -14.25
CA VAL A 451 39.98 39.50 -12.91
C VAL A 451 41.15 40.45 -12.53
N PRO A 452 41.57 40.74 -11.26
CA PRO A 452 41.24 40.19 -9.91
C PRO A 452 40.62 41.28 -8.98
N GLU A 453 40.83 41.51 -7.66
CA GLU A 453 41.76 41.02 -6.61
C GLU A 453 41.25 41.28 -5.15
N SER A 454 41.75 40.48 -4.20
CA SER A 454 41.87 40.62 -2.72
C SER A 454 41.06 41.66 -1.88
N ALA A 455 40.49 41.16 -0.77
CA ALA A 455 40.54 41.79 0.56
C ALA A 455 40.47 40.74 1.70
N PHE A 456 41.29 40.89 2.76
CA PHE A 456 41.24 40.11 4.02
C PHE A 456 40.20 40.74 5.01
N THR A 457 39.88 40.29 6.23
CA THR A 457 40.63 39.58 7.31
C THR A 457 39.68 39.09 8.43
N GLY A 458 40.09 38.15 9.30
CA GLY A 458 39.46 37.91 10.63
C GLY A 458 39.67 36.52 11.22
N TYR A 459 40.13 36.38 12.49
CA TYR A 459 40.57 35.10 13.08
C TYR A 459 40.60 35.11 14.65
N ARG A 460 40.46 33.92 15.27
CA ARG A 460 40.84 33.49 16.67
C ARG A 460 40.01 34.05 17.85
N VAL A 461 39.37 33.24 18.70
CA VAL A 461 39.84 32.18 19.65
C VAL A 461 40.68 32.69 20.84
N GLY A 462 40.15 32.47 22.06
CA GLY A 462 40.85 32.28 23.35
C GLY A 462 39.96 31.40 24.28
N ALA A 463 40.41 30.43 25.09
CA ALA A 463 41.61 30.28 25.97
C ALA A 463 41.40 30.91 27.38
N LEU A 464 41.73 30.28 28.53
CA LEU A 464 42.17 28.89 28.85
C LEU A 464 42.03 28.65 30.39
N GLY A 465 41.80 27.41 30.84
CA GLY A 465 41.85 27.04 32.27
C GLY A 465 42.09 25.52 32.47
N ARG A 466 42.72 25.09 33.58
CA ARG A 466 43.12 23.69 33.81
C ARG A 466 42.89 23.18 35.25
N CYS A 467 42.78 21.85 35.32
CA CYS A 467 43.31 20.93 36.35
C CYS A 467 42.42 20.39 37.50
N ILE A 468 42.67 19.09 37.78
CA ILE A 468 42.38 18.26 38.97
C ILE A 468 41.03 17.50 39.00
N SER A 469 41.13 16.23 38.58
CA SER A 469 40.43 15.00 39.00
C SER A 469 38.95 15.02 39.43
N GLY A 470 38.14 14.22 38.73
CA GLY A 470 36.87 13.70 39.27
C GLY A 470 35.87 13.32 38.18
N ASN A 471 35.45 12.05 38.15
CA ASN A 471 34.43 11.45 37.28
C ASN A 471 33.39 12.42 36.68
N LEU A 472 33.41 12.60 35.36
CA LEU A 472 32.21 12.88 34.57
C LEU A 472 32.16 11.97 33.34
N LEU A 473 30.94 11.55 33.00
CA LEU A 473 30.64 10.67 31.88
C LEU A 473 30.72 11.42 30.56
N CYS A 474 30.99 10.70 29.46
CA CYS A 474 30.88 11.25 28.12
C CYS A 474 29.40 11.54 27.80
N ASP A 475 29.17 12.60 27.00
CA ASP A 475 27.83 13.11 26.72
C ASP A 475 26.95 12.07 26.00
N GLU A 476 25.92 11.58 26.68
CA GLU A 476 25.04 10.53 26.19
C GLU A 476 24.03 11.01 25.14
N ALA A 477 23.79 12.32 25.00
CA ALA A 477 22.69 12.83 24.17
C ALA A 477 22.80 12.41 22.70
N LEU A 478 23.96 12.64 22.08
CA LEU A 478 24.21 12.31 20.67
C LEU A 478 24.41 10.79 20.43
N TYR A 479 24.69 10.02 21.49
CA TYR A 479 24.78 8.56 21.41
C TYR A 479 23.40 7.90 21.50
N ASN A 480 22.52 8.48 22.32
CA ASN A 480 21.15 7.98 22.52
C ASN A 480 20.22 8.27 21.34
N GLU A 481 20.43 9.29 20.49
CA GLU A 481 19.63 9.43 19.24
C GLU A 481 19.80 8.22 18.30
N VAL A 482 21.02 7.67 18.20
CA VAL A 482 21.32 6.49 17.36
C VAL A 482 20.68 5.21 17.94
N LEU A 483 20.47 5.15 19.25
CA LEU A 483 19.83 4.02 19.92
C LEU A 483 18.30 4.15 19.97
N ALA A 484 17.76 5.34 20.25
CA ALA A 484 16.32 5.61 20.37
C ALA A 484 15.58 5.37 19.06
N TYR A 485 16.13 5.83 17.92
CA TYR A 485 15.58 5.55 16.60
C TYR A 485 15.75 4.09 16.12
N SER A 486 16.32 3.21 16.95
CA SER A 486 16.30 1.75 16.74
C SER A 486 15.27 1.01 17.61
N ASN A 487 14.63 1.71 18.58
CA ASN A 487 13.73 1.13 19.59
C ASN A 487 12.28 1.60 19.46
N SER A 488 11.69 1.38 18.29
CA SER A 488 10.25 1.13 18.15
C SER A 488 10.03 0.16 16.98
N TYR A 489 9.05 -0.74 17.12
CA TYR A 489 8.78 -1.85 16.20
C TYR A 489 9.88 -2.89 15.98
N TRP A 490 10.32 -3.54 17.06
CA TRP A 490 10.60 -4.98 16.99
C TRP A 490 9.94 -5.69 18.17
N CYS A 491 9.25 -6.79 17.89
CA CYS A 491 8.87 -7.73 18.95
C CYS A 491 10.15 -8.29 19.56
N GLU A 492 10.30 -8.17 20.88
CA GLU A 492 11.14 -9.14 21.58
C GLU A 492 10.56 -10.53 21.34
N ILE A 493 11.43 -11.50 21.06
CA ILE A 493 11.05 -12.81 20.50
C ILE A 493 10.39 -12.69 19.10
N LEU A 494 11.17 -12.40 18.07
CA LEU A 494 11.40 -13.27 16.88
C LEU A 494 12.21 -12.52 15.80
N ALA A 495 13.42 -13.01 15.48
CA ALA A 495 14.31 -12.32 14.55
C ALA A 495 13.98 -12.63 13.07
N ILE A 496 13.56 -11.62 12.31
CA ILE A 496 13.33 -11.75 10.86
C ILE A 496 14.68 -11.66 10.10
N PRO A 497 15.01 -12.62 9.20
CA PRO A 497 16.38 -12.76 8.68
C PRO A 497 16.61 -12.16 7.28
N THR A 498 17.03 -10.90 7.15
CA THR A 498 17.42 -10.32 5.84
C THR A 498 18.81 -10.78 5.38
N TRP A 499 19.07 -10.82 4.07
CA TRP A 499 20.31 -11.38 3.51
C TRP A 499 20.69 -10.80 2.13
N SER A 500 21.84 -10.13 2.01
CA SER A 500 22.45 -9.68 0.74
C SER A 500 23.87 -10.25 0.54
N GLY A 501 24.19 -10.84 -0.63
CA GLY A 501 25.56 -11.27 -0.96
C GLY A 501 25.71 -12.75 -1.39
N SER A 502 25.32 -13.04 -2.62
CA SER A 502 25.36 -14.37 -3.23
C SER A 502 26.71 -14.77 -3.84
N SER A 503 27.53 -15.43 -3.03
CA SER A 503 28.69 -16.18 -3.52
C SER A 503 28.27 -17.39 -4.39
N SER A 504 28.08 -17.14 -5.69
CA SER A 504 27.94 -18.11 -6.79
C SER A 504 26.68 -19.00 -6.81
N GLY A 505 25.49 -18.38 -6.86
CA GLY A 505 24.29 -18.92 -7.55
C GLY A 505 23.06 -19.29 -6.72
N LYS A 506 21.92 -19.51 -7.39
CA LYS A 506 20.56 -19.72 -6.83
C LYS A 506 20.12 -18.60 -5.87
N GLY A 507 19.24 -17.72 -6.38
CA GLY A 507 18.55 -16.72 -5.58
C GLY A 507 17.71 -17.35 -4.47
N PHE A 508 17.63 -16.65 -3.34
CA PHE A 508 16.77 -17.00 -2.21
C PHE A 508 15.59 -16.04 -2.14
N ASP A 509 14.38 -16.56 -2.34
CA ASP A 509 13.16 -15.84 -1.97
C ASP A 509 12.93 -15.95 -0.45
N CYS A 510 13.79 -15.25 0.30
CA CYS A 510 13.72 -15.10 1.76
C CYS A 510 14.09 -13.66 2.14
N TRP A 511 13.09 -12.86 2.53
CA TRP A 511 13.29 -11.65 3.33
C TRP A 511 14.26 -10.60 2.76
N GLY A 512 14.08 -10.31 1.48
CA GLY A 512 14.58 -9.11 0.81
C GLY A 512 13.71 -8.82 -0.40
N ILE A 513 13.37 -7.54 -0.62
CA ILE A 513 13.00 -7.08 -1.95
C ILE A 513 14.31 -6.60 -2.58
N HIS A 514 15.12 -7.54 -3.05
CA HIS A 514 16.29 -7.27 -3.88
C HIS A 514 15.81 -7.03 -5.30
N GLU A 515 15.06 -5.95 -5.44
CA GLU A 515 14.85 -5.23 -6.68
C GLU A 515 15.35 -3.83 -6.32
N THR A 516 16.62 -3.53 -6.58
CA THR A 516 17.04 -2.12 -6.56
C THR A 516 16.33 -1.43 -7.73
N VAL A 517 15.77 -0.25 -7.45
CA VAL A 517 14.75 0.41 -8.30
C VAL A 517 15.27 1.81 -8.59
N VAL A 518 16.03 1.94 -9.68
CA VAL A 518 16.79 3.16 -9.99
C VAL A 518 15.94 4.12 -10.82
N VAL A 519 15.33 5.11 -10.17
CA VAL A 519 14.24 5.93 -10.72
C VAL A 519 14.68 7.35 -11.11
N LEU A 520 14.55 7.70 -12.40
CA LEU A 520 14.97 8.98 -12.97
C LEU A 520 13.80 9.76 -13.57
N GLN A 521 13.77 11.10 -13.48
CA GLN A 521 12.65 11.94 -13.95
C GLN A 521 13.15 13.05 -14.88
N THR A 522 12.56 13.16 -16.07
CA THR A 522 12.83 14.24 -17.03
C THR A 522 11.74 15.31 -16.97
N PHE A 523 12.14 16.58 -16.96
CA PHE A 523 11.25 17.72 -17.15
C PHE A 523 11.40 18.22 -18.59
N GLU A 524 10.30 18.31 -19.33
CA GLU A 524 10.23 19.08 -20.57
C GLU A 524 9.22 20.23 -20.40
N GLY A 525 9.56 21.42 -20.89
CA GLY A 525 8.59 22.50 -21.13
C GLY A 525 8.29 23.48 -20.00
N LEU A 526 9.27 24.33 -19.62
CA LEU A 526 9.01 25.76 -19.38
C LEU A 526 10.31 26.59 -19.39
N ASN A 527 10.43 27.54 -20.32
CA ASN A 527 11.65 28.32 -20.54
C ASN A 527 11.84 29.44 -19.49
N SER A 528 12.98 29.46 -18.79
CA SER A 528 13.79 30.68 -18.55
C SER A 528 15.12 30.37 -17.86
N LYS A 529 16.17 31.16 -18.15
CA LYS A 529 17.56 30.89 -17.78
C LYS A 529 17.98 31.57 -16.47
N LYS A 530 18.52 30.83 -15.47
CA LYS A 530 19.49 31.33 -14.44
C LYS A 530 20.11 30.19 -13.60
N ARG A 531 21.25 30.47 -12.97
CA ARG A 531 22.12 29.50 -12.23
C ARG A 531 21.81 29.44 -10.72
N PRO A 532 22.18 28.35 -9.99
CA PRO A 532 21.47 27.97 -8.76
C PRO A 532 21.85 28.66 -7.44
N HIS A 533 22.98 29.36 -7.35
CA HIS A 533 23.55 29.77 -6.04
C HIS A 533 23.28 31.20 -5.58
N ASP A 534 22.51 32.00 -6.33
CA ASP A 534 22.06 33.31 -5.83
C ASP A 534 20.68 33.68 -6.41
N VAL A 535 19.62 33.07 -5.87
CA VAL A 535 18.23 33.28 -6.30
C VAL A 535 17.35 33.68 -5.11
N ARG A 536 17.17 35.00 -4.93
CA ARG A 536 16.02 35.52 -4.21
C ARG A 536 14.74 35.09 -4.92
N MET A 537 13.73 34.64 -4.16
CA MET A 537 12.41 34.17 -4.63
C MET A 537 11.78 35.04 -5.74
N GLY A 538 11.93 34.62 -7.00
CA GLY A 538 11.14 35.11 -8.14
C GLY A 538 9.76 34.41 -8.19
N PRO A 539 8.69 35.10 -8.62
CA PRO A 539 7.35 34.52 -8.63
C PRO A 539 7.15 33.53 -9.79
N GLY A 540 6.64 32.33 -9.51
CA GLY A 540 6.34 31.32 -10.54
C GLY A 540 5.67 30.09 -9.94
N ALA A 541 6.47 29.08 -9.57
CA ALA A 541 5.99 27.88 -8.87
C ALA A 541 5.67 28.22 -7.40
N LYS A 542 4.40 28.09 -7.00
CA LYS A 542 3.94 28.38 -5.64
C LYS A 542 4.01 27.11 -4.81
N ASP A 543 4.76 27.13 -3.71
CA ASP A 543 4.84 25.98 -2.79
C ASP A 543 3.46 25.70 -2.15
N LEU A 544 3.04 24.43 -2.22
CA LEU A 544 1.74 23.92 -1.80
C LEU A 544 1.81 23.06 -0.53
N ARG A 545 2.99 22.87 0.06
CA ARG A 545 3.12 22.18 1.35
C ARG A 545 2.56 23.06 2.48
N PRO A 546 2.16 22.44 3.62
CA PRO A 546 1.99 23.15 4.87
C PRO A 546 3.25 23.95 5.26
N LYS A 547 3.03 25.13 5.84
CA LYS A 547 4.04 26.10 6.26
C LYS A 547 3.76 26.54 7.69
N TYR A 548 4.82 26.89 8.41
CA TYR A 548 4.79 27.21 9.83
C TYR A 548 5.63 28.46 10.08
N ALA A 549 5.15 29.36 10.94
CA ALA A 549 5.91 30.48 11.45
C ALA A 549 5.46 30.86 12.87
N ARG A 550 6.39 31.39 13.68
CA ARG A 550 6.04 32.20 14.84
C ARG A 550 5.98 33.67 14.40
N VAL A 551 4.81 34.10 13.99
CA VAL A 551 4.55 35.45 13.48
C VAL A 551 4.78 36.47 14.61
N GLU A 552 5.46 37.56 14.28
CA GLU A 552 5.91 38.59 15.25
C GLU A 552 6.73 37.98 16.43
N GLY A 553 7.35 36.81 16.22
CA GLY A 553 8.22 36.11 17.19
C GLY A 553 7.52 35.08 18.08
N GLU A 554 6.24 35.29 18.39
CA GLU A 554 5.49 34.47 19.35
C GLU A 554 4.30 33.71 18.75
N VAL A 555 3.62 34.28 17.75
CA VAL A 555 2.31 33.81 17.27
C VAL A 555 2.46 32.61 16.34
N GLU A 556 2.41 31.42 16.92
CA GLU A 556 2.35 30.15 16.19
C GLU A 556 1.20 30.15 15.18
N THR A 557 1.57 30.08 13.91
CA THR A 557 0.69 30.15 12.74
C THR A 557 1.07 29.04 11.77
N LEU A 558 0.10 28.21 11.40
CA LEU A 558 0.24 27.15 10.40
C LEU A 558 -0.69 27.44 9.22
N TRP A 559 -0.22 27.25 7.98
CA TRP A 559 -1.06 27.44 6.81
C TRP A 559 -0.69 26.57 5.61
N GLN A 560 -1.63 26.38 4.68
CA GLN A 560 -1.39 25.67 3.42
C GLN A 560 -2.11 26.36 2.25
N ARG A 561 -1.44 26.44 1.10
CA ARG A 561 -2.00 27.00 -0.14
C ARG A 561 -2.79 25.93 -0.92
N PRO A 562 -3.97 26.24 -1.49
CA PRO A 562 -4.66 25.36 -2.42
C PRO A 562 -3.86 25.19 -3.72
N THR A 563 -4.18 24.13 -4.48
CA THR A 563 -3.62 23.87 -5.82
C THR A 563 -4.07 24.90 -6.87
N THR A 564 -5.20 25.57 -6.63
CA THR A 564 -5.73 26.65 -7.48
C THR A 564 -5.20 28.01 -7.04
N GLU A 565 -5.52 29.07 -7.80
CA GLU A 565 -5.36 30.41 -7.24
C GLU A 565 -6.33 30.60 -6.04
N PRO A 566 -5.89 31.22 -4.91
CA PRO A 566 -6.75 31.40 -3.75
C PRO A 566 -7.91 32.36 -3.98
N LYS A 567 -9.10 31.93 -3.57
CA LYS A 567 -10.32 32.74 -3.47
C LYS A 567 -10.40 33.56 -2.18
N GLY A 568 -9.51 33.31 -1.23
CA GLY A 568 -9.53 33.89 0.12
C GLY A 568 -8.68 33.10 1.12
N ILE A 569 -8.74 33.53 2.37
CA ILE A 569 -8.21 32.79 3.53
C ILE A 569 -9.39 32.14 4.25
N PHE A 570 -9.26 30.86 4.60
CA PHE A 570 -10.15 30.16 5.52
C PHE A 570 -9.41 29.93 6.84
N PHE A 571 -9.81 30.64 7.88
CA PHE A 571 -9.23 30.58 9.21
C PHE A 571 -9.98 29.58 10.08
N ILE A 572 -9.24 28.72 10.79
CA ILE A 572 -9.76 27.77 11.79
C ILE A 572 -9.19 28.14 13.17
N ALA A 573 -10.07 28.49 14.10
CA ALA A 573 -9.77 28.70 15.52
C ALA A 573 -10.10 27.43 16.34
N HIS A 574 -9.07 26.86 16.98
CA HIS A 574 -9.19 25.60 17.72
C HIS A 574 -10.04 25.71 19.01
N GLY A 575 -10.51 24.58 19.53
CA GLY A 575 -11.22 24.49 20.81
C GLY A 575 -10.32 24.76 22.03
N CYS A 576 -10.92 24.80 23.23
CA CYS A 576 -10.13 24.73 24.48
C CYS A 576 -9.32 23.42 24.54
N GLN A 577 -8.13 23.43 25.15
CA GLN A 577 -7.15 22.32 25.20
C GLN A 577 -6.43 22.00 23.88
N HIS A 578 -6.93 22.46 22.74
CA HIS A 578 -6.36 22.23 21.41
C HIS A 578 -5.32 23.29 20.99
N GLN A 579 -4.68 23.10 19.83
CA GLN A 579 -3.73 24.05 19.21
C GLN A 579 -3.91 24.08 17.67
N ALA A 580 -3.26 25.03 16.97
CA ALA A 580 -3.28 25.08 15.50
C ALA A 580 -2.61 23.88 14.82
N THR A 581 -1.79 23.13 15.55
CA THR A 581 -1.18 21.85 15.17
C THR A 581 -2.18 20.75 14.83
N ASP A 582 -3.43 20.91 15.26
CA ASP A 582 -4.42 19.84 15.22
C ASP A 582 -5.10 19.78 13.84
N VAL A 583 -5.11 20.92 13.15
CA VAL A 583 -5.56 21.08 11.76
C VAL A 583 -4.63 20.40 10.75
N PHE A 584 -3.36 20.16 11.09
CA PHE A 584 -2.32 19.70 10.15
C PHE A 584 -1.77 18.33 10.51
N ASP A 585 -1.38 17.55 9.50
CA ASP A 585 -0.79 16.22 9.70
C ASP A 585 0.74 16.37 9.84
N GLU A 586 1.38 15.69 10.80
CA GLU A 586 2.84 15.68 10.90
C GLU A 586 3.49 14.92 9.72
N VAL A 587 2.82 13.92 9.17
CA VAL A 587 3.26 13.13 8.01
C VAL A 587 2.13 13.05 6.98
N ALA A 588 2.41 13.47 5.75
CA ALA A 588 1.46 13.42 4.65
C ALA A 588 1.34 12.01 4.03
N GLU A 589 0.30 11.79 3.21
CA GLU A 589 0.04 10.52 2.51
C GLU A 589 1.20 10.04 1.62
N ASP A 590 2.08 10.95 1.18
CA ASP A 590 3.28 10.66 0.39
C ASP A 590 4.56 10.47 1.23
N GLY A 591 4.42 10.33 2.56
CA GLY A 591 5.52 10.14 3.49
C GLY A 591 6.36 11.39 3.77
N TRP A 592 6.01 12.55 3.21
CA TRP A 592 6.66 13.81 3.55
C TRP A 592 6.33 14.21 4.99
N LYS A 593 7.36 14.43 5.81
CA LYS A 593 7.24 14.91 7.18
C LYS A 593 7.30 16.43 7.25
N PHE A 594 6.35 17.03 7.96
CA PHE A 594 6.29 18.46 8.24
C PHE A 594 7.17 18.78 9.45
N GLU A 595 8.49 18.81 9.28
CA GLU A 595 9.46 18.89 10.39
C GLU A 595 9.25 20.09 11.35
N SER A 596 8.66 21.19 10.88
CA SER A 596 8.30 22.33 11.73
C SER A 596 7.30 21.99 12.84
N CYS A 597 6.51 20.92 12.70
CA CYS A 597 5.66 20.40 13.77
C CYS A 597 6.45 20.10 15.05
N ALA A 598 7.71 19.67 14.95
CA ALA A 598 8.57 19.41 16.10
C ALA A 598 8.97 20.69 16.90
N THR A 599 8.81 21.88 16.31
CA THR A 599 9.08 23.18 16.97
C THR A 599 7.81 23.97 17.33
N SER A 600 6.65 23.32 17.16
CA SER A 600 5.35 23.83 17.62
C SER A 600 5.24 23.82 19.14
N ASN A 601 4.23 24.49 19.68
CA ASN A 601 3.88 24.47 21.10
C ASN A 601 3.65 23.04 21.60
N TYR A 602 2.97 22.19 20.81
CA TYR A 602 2.65 20.81 21.18
C TYR A 602 3.81 19.82 20.89
N GLY A 603 4.88 20.27 20.22
CA GLY A 603 6.03 19.43 19.84
C GLY A 603 5.75 18.40 18.73
N LYS A 604 4.55 18.41 18.14
CA LYS A 604 4.13 17.61 16.98
C LYS A 604 2.84 18.18 16.39
N CYS A 605 2.39 17.67 15.24
CA CYS A 605 1.05 17.96 14.69
C CYS A 605 0.14 16.74 14.82
N LEU A 606 -1.15 16.94 15.14
CA LEU A 606 -2.05 15.83 15.48
C LEU A 606 -2.86 15.29 14.28
N GLY A 607 -3.18 16.13 13.30
CA GLY A 607 -4.03 15.75 12.17
C GLY A 607 -5.39 15.19 12.59
N LEU A 608 -6.08 15.90 13.49
CA LEU A 608 -7.37 15.46 14.04
C LEU A 608 -8.44 15.31 12.92
N PRO A 609 -9.36 14.34 13.05
CA PRO A 609 -10.07 13.80 11.89
C PRO A 609 -11.00 14.81 11.21
N GLU A 610 -11.79 15.56 11.98
CA GLU A 610 -12.75 16.53 11.41
C GLU A 610 -12.02 17.78 10.90
N GLU A 611 -11.05 18.32 11.65
CA GLU A 611 -10.22 19.45 11.24
C GLU A 611 -9.43 19.13 9.96
N GLY A 612 -8.88 17.92 9.85
CA GLY A 612 -8.19 17.42 8.66
C GLY A 612 -9.14 17.19 7.47
N ILE A 613 -10.40 16.81 7.69
CA ILE A 613 -11.43 16.79 6.64
C ILE A 613 -11.75 18.22 6.18
N LEU A 614 -11.97 19.14 7.11
CA LEU A 614 -12.31 20.53 6.81
C LEU A 614 -11.16 21.25 6.09
N ARG A 615 -9.90 21.05 6.51
CA ARG A 615 -8.69 21.53 5.81
C ARG A 615 -8.71 21.09 4.34
N ARG A 616 -8.89 19.78 4.09
CA ARG A 616 -8.92 19.22 2.73
C ARG A 616 -10.10 19.77 1.91
N TYR A 617 -11.28 19.94 2.52
CA TYR A 617 -12.43 20.54 1.85
C TYR A 617 -12.20 22.02 1.47
N ALA A 618 -11.63 22.81 2.38
CA ALA A 618 -11.31 24.21 2.17
C ALA A 618 -10.24 24.43 1.08
N LEU A 619 -9.18 23.60 1.07
CA LEU A 619 -8.18 23.59 0.00
C LEU A 619 -8.80 23.23 -1.35
N ASN A 620 -9.67 22.21 -1.41
CA ASN A 620 -10.39 21.83 -2.62
C ASN A 620 -11.41 22.88 -3.08
N ARG A 621 -11.96 23.69 -2.16
CA ARG A 621 -12.76 24.89 -2.48
C ARG A 621 -11.92 26.05 -3.01
N GLY A 622 -10.60 26.02 -2.84
CA GLY A 622 -9.67 27.05 -3.32
C GLY A 622 -9.36 28.14 -2.28
N TYR A 623 -9.43 27.84 -0.98
CA TYR A 623 -9.02 28.76 0.08
C TYR A 623 -7.65 28.41 0.64
N VAL A 624 -6.83 29.42 0.99
CA VAL A 624 -5.64 29.23 1.84
C VAL A 624 -6.14 28.91 3.24
N VAL A 625 -5.83 27.72 3.75
CA VAL A 625 -6.23 27.35 5.12
C VAL A 625 -5.18 27.89 6.09
N MET A 626 -5.62 28.60 7.13
CA MET A 626 -4.81 29.13 8.22
C MET A 626 -5.34 28.60 9.55
N ALA A 627 -4.45 28.20 10.45
CA ALA A 627 -4.74 28.01 11.86
C ALA A 627 -3.72 28.78 12.71
N VAL A 628 -4.16 29.32 13.85
CA VAL A 628 -3.34 30.11 14.78
C VAL A 628 -3.57 29.59 16.18
N SER A 629 -2.52 29.40 16.97
CA SER A 629 -2.64 28.92 18.36
C SER A 629 -2.98 30.09 19.29
N GLY A 630 -4.23 30.11 19.78
CA GLY A 630 -4.77 31.11 20.69
C GLY A 630 -4.21 31.00 22.12
N GLY A 631 -4.52 31.99 22.95
CA GLY A 631 -4.24 31.99 24.39
C GLY A 631 -2.74 31.92 24.75
N SER A 632 -2.38 31.01 25.67
CA SER A 632 -1.00 30.80 26.10
C SER A 632 -0.75 29.36 26.57
N GLY A 633 0.26 28.70 26.02
CA GLY A 633 0.66 27.33 26.37
C GLY A 633 -0.07 26.25 25.58
N VAL A 634 0.36 25.00 25.77
CA VAL A 634 0.08 23.84 24.88
C VAL A 634 -1.35 23.29 24.94
N ARG A 635 -2.19 23.84 25.81
CA ARG A 635 -3.57 23.43 26.11
C ARG A 635 -4.44 24.65 26.42
N SER A 636 -4.36 25.67 25.57
CA SER A 636 -4.97 26.97 25.81
C SER A 636 -6.47 27.01 25.45
N CYS A 637 -7.12 28.11 25.85
CA CYS A 637 -8.37 28.60 25.28
C CYS A 637 -8.10 30.01 24.72
N TRP A 638 -8.99 30.54 23.88
CA TRP A 638 -8.86 31.89 23.34
C TRP A 638 -9.14 32.98 24.40
N TYR A 639 -8.30 34.02 24.44
CA TYR A 639 -8.38 35.13 25.41
C TYR A 639 -8.81 36.45 24.75
N GLY A 640 -9.97 36.42 24.11
CA GLY A 640 -10.69 37.61 23.62
C GLY A 640 -9.83 38.56 22.77
N GLN A 641 -9.89 39.85 23.08
CA GLN A 641 -9.25 40.90 22.29
C GLN A 641 -7.72 40.77 22.16
N ARG A 642 -7.04 40.07 23.08
CA ARG A 642 -5.59 39.82 22.98
C ARG A 642 -5.26 38.96 21.77
N ASP A 643 -6.09 37.97 21.48
CA ASP A 643 -5.86 37.05 20.36
C ASP A 643 -6.39 37.61 19.03
N VAL A 644 -7.31 38.59 19.06
CA VAL A 644 -7.76 39.31 17.86
C VAL A 644 -6.57 40.00 17.19
N ALA A 645 -5.69 40.62 17.99
CA ALA A 645 -4.44 41.21 17.50
C ALA A 645 -3.48 40.17 16.87
N LYS A 646 -3.37 38.97 17.48
CA LYS A 646 -2.54 37.86 16.96
C LYS A 646 -3.04 37.35 15.61
N VAL A 647 -4.35 37.16 15.47
CA VAL A 647 -4.95 36.70 14.20
C VAL A 647 -4.83 37.78 13.14
N GLY A 648 -4.95 39.06 13.51
CA GLY A 648 -4.56 40.18 12.65
C GLY A 648 -3.12 40.07 12.14
N ALA A 649 -2.16 39.83 13.03
CA ALA A 649 -0.76 39.63 12.66
C ALA A 649 -0.56 38.43 11.71
N ALA A 650 -1.20 37.30 11.99
CA ALA A 650 -1.16 36.10 11.15
C ALA A 650 -1.75 36.34 9.74
N VAL A 651 -2.90 37.01 9.64
CA VAL A 651 -3.52 37.39 8.36
C VAL A 651 -2.58 38.30 7.56
N ARG A 652 -2.06 39.38 8.16
CA ARG A 652 -1.09 40.29 7.51
C ARG A 652 0.16 39.53 7.03
N HIS A 653 0.68 38.61 7.84
CA HIS A 653 1.83 37.78 7.49
C HIS A 653 1.55 36.88 6.29
N ILE A 654 0.44 36.15 6.29
CA ILE A 654 0.08 35.26 5.19
C ILE A 654 -0.24 36.03 3.91
N ARG A 655 -1.01 37.13 3.96
CA ARG A 655 -1.27 37.97 2.76
C ARG A 655 0.05 38.43 2.12
N LYS A 656 1.03 38.84 2.93
CA LYS A 656 2.37 39.24 2.50
C LYS A 656 3.21 38.09 1.93
N VAL A 657 3.23 36.92 2.56
CA VAL A 657 4.07 35.78 2.15
C VAL A 657 3.47 35.04 0.94
N GLU A 658 2.16 34.79 0.95
CA GLU A 658 1.42 34.12 -0.12
C GLU A 658 1.01 35.08 -1.27
N LYS A 659 1.32 36.38 -1.15
CA LYS A 659 1.06 37.43 -2.15
C LYS A 659 -0.42 37.49 -2.55
N LEU A 660 -1.29 37.60 -1.54
CA LEU A 660 -2.74 37.69 -1.68
C LEU A 660 -3.18 39.16 -1.72
N SER A 661 -4.21 39.51 -2.51
CA SER A 661 -4.80 40.87 -2.42
C SER A 661 -5.50 41.06 -1.08
N GLU A 662 -5.55 42.30 -0.59
CA GLU A 662 -6.36 42.69 0.59
C GLU A 662 -7.87 42.53 0.33
N ASP A 663 -8.31 42.65 -0.93
CA ASP A 663 -9.71 42.45 -1.35
C ASP A 663 -10.19 41.00 -1.16
N LEU A 664 -9.26 40.04 -1.09
CA LEU A 664 -9.62 38.63 -0.95
C LEU A 664 -10.22 38.38 0.43
N PRO A 665 -11.38 37.69 0.50
CA PRO A 665 -12.10 37.50 1.74
C PRO A 665 -11.35 36.64 2.76
N LEU A 666 -11.57 36.99 4.02
CA LEU A 666 -11.36 36.12 5.17
C LEU A 666 -12.70 35.46 5.52
N LEU A 667 -12.70 34.14 5.58
CA LEU A 667 -13.75 33.35 6.22
C LEU A 667 -13.18 32.82 7.54
N ALA A 668 -13.92 32.90 8.63
CA ALA A 668 -13.46 32.45 9.95
C ALA A 668 -14.41 31.41 10.55
N LEU A 669 -13.87 30.25 10.92
CA LEU A 669 -14.57 29.19 11.65
C LEU A 669 -13.84 28.93 12.96
N GLY A 670 -14.56 28.58 14.02
CA GLY A 670 -13.93 28.13 15.25
C GLY A 670 -14.86 27.38 16.17
N ALA A 671 -14.33 26.47 16.98
CA ALA A 671 -15.12 25.64 17.90
C ALA A 671 -14.97 26.07 19.36
N SER A 672 -16.07 26.03 20.13
CA SER A 672 -16.09 26.31 21.57
C SER A 672 -15.48 27.69 21.89
N SER A 673 -14.40 27.80 22.67
CA SER A 673 -13.72 29.10 22.87
C SER A 673 -13.21 29.74 21.56
N GLY A 674 -12.89 28.94 20.53
CA GLY A 674 -12.61 29.42 19.18
C GLY A 674 -13.87 29.94 18.46
N GLY A 675 -15.05 29.41 18.78
CA GLY A 675 -16.35 29.85 18.27
C GLY A 675 -16.74 31.23 18.82
N ALA A 676 -16.69 31.39 20.15
CA ALA A 676 -16.83 32.70 20.79
C ALA A 676 -15.79 33.69 20.24
N PHE A 677 -14.55 33.25 20.03
CA PHE A 677 -13.50 34.08 19.47
C PHE A 677 -13.78 34.58 18.04
N VAL A 678 -14.24 33.71 17.12
CA VAL A 678 -14.61 34.20 15.77
C VAL A 678 -15.81 35.14 15.81
N GLY A 679 -16.67 35.02 16.83
CA GLY A 679 -17.73 35.98 17.15
C GLY A 679 -17.24 37.40 17.47
N LEU A 680 -15.99 37.58 17.90
CA LEU A 680 -15.40 38.90 18.19
C LEU A 680 -14.86 39.62 16.94
N LEU A 681 -14.59 38.89 15.86
CA LEU A 681 -13.94 39.43 14.67
C LEU A 681 -14.76 40.49 13.90
N PRO A 682 -16.11 40.48 13.87
CA PRO A 682 -16.91 41.56 13.28
C PRO A 682 -16.73 42.94 13.93
N GLY A 683 -16.44 42.95 15.24
CA GLY A 683 -16.19 44.15 16.05
C GLY A 683 -14.72 44.57 16.12
N ALA A 684 -13.82 43.90 15.40
CA ALA A 684 -12.40 44.24 15.39
C ALA A 684 -12.13 45.57 14.65
N ASP A 685 -11.28 46.43 15.22
CA ASP A 685 -10.85 47.67 14.59
C ASP A 685 -10.08 47.40 13.28
N ALA A 686 -10.24 48.26 12.28
CA ALA A 686 -9.64 48.08 10.96
C ALA A 686 -8.09 48.00 11.01
N SER A 687 -7.44 48.64 11.99
CA SER A 687 -5.98 48.58 12.21
C SER A 687 -5.48 47.18 12.58
N VAL A 688 -6.35 46.27 13.03
CA VAL A 688 -6.01 44.85 13.26
C VAL A 688 -5.62 44.16 11.94
N GLY A 689 -6.15 44.60 10.80
CA GLY A 689 -5.71 44.10 9.48
C GLY A 689 -6.21 42.70 9.13
N LEU A 690 -7.42 42.32 9.58
CA LEU A 690 -8.12 41.11 9.12
C LEU A 690 -8.48 41.18 7.61
N GLY A 691 -8.58 42.39 7.06
CA GLY A 691 -9.09 42.65 5.73
C GLY A 691 -10.60 42.36 5.63
N LYS A 692 -11.06 41.91 4.47
CA LYS A 692 -12.48 41.67 4.20
C LYS A 692 -13.02 40.40 4.88
N LEU A 693 -13.44 40.49 6.15
CA LEU A 693 -14.19 39.43 6.82
C LEU A 693 -15.56 39.25 6.14
N GLN A 694 -15.78 38.12 5.46
CA GLN A 694 -16.99 37.84 4.67
C GLN A 694 -17.99 36.91 5.38
N CYS A 695 -17.54 36.13 6.36
CA CYS A 695 -18.38 35.16 7.07
C CYS A 695 -17.72 34.77 8.40
N ILE A 696 -18.53 34.55 9.43
CA ILE A 696 -18.12 33.86 10.65
C ILE A 696 -18.94 32.58 10.88
N VAL A 697 -18.28 31.55 11.41
CA VAL A 697 -18.87 30.23 11.66
C VAL A 697 -18.50 29.78 13.08
N PRO A 698 -19.22 30.26 14.11
CA PRO A 698 -19.13 29.72 15.46
C PRO A 698 -19.67 28.28 15.48
N GLU A 699 -18.79 27.33 15.77
CA GLU A 699 -19.15 25.95 16.11
C GLU A 699 -19.24 25.78 17.63
N ILE A 700 -20.26 25.05 18.09
CA ILE A 700 -20.51 24.66 19.49
C ILE A 700 -20.33 25.81 20.50
N MET A 701 -20.71 27.03 20.11
CA MET A 701 -20.69 28.23 20.94
C MET A 701 -21.65 29.29 20.38
N ASP A 702 -22.15 30.16 21.26
CA ASP A 702 -22.84 31.39 20.91
C ASP A 702 -21.86 32.53 20.54
N VAL A 703 -22.39 33.72 20.25
CA VAL A 703 -21.59 34.93 20.00
C VAL A 703 -22.24 36.16 20.63
N ASP A 704 -21.41 37.15 20.97
CA ASP A 704 -21.89 38.51 21.25
C ASP A 704 -22.46 39.11 19.97
N SER A 705 -23.79 39.05 19.85
CA SER A 705 -24.56 39.62 18.75
C SER A 705 -24.62 41.15 18.79
N SER A 706 -24.21 41.79 19.90
CA SER A 706 -24.23 43.24 20.01
C SER A 706 -23.20 43.94 19.10
N ILE A 707 -22.08 43.26 18.83
CA ILE A 707 -20.93 43.75 18.06
C ILE A 707 -20.93 43.31 16.58
N ASN A 708 -21.96 42.60 16.12
CA ASN A 708 -22.11 42.20 14.71
C ASN A 708 -23.42 42.72 14.10
N ASP A 709 -23.29 43.74 13.25
CA ASP A 709 -24.36 44.42 12.53
C ASP A 709 -24.51 44.00 11.06
N ARG A 710 -23.55 43.21 10.52
CA ARG A 710 -23.40 43.04 9.06
C ARG A 710 -22.73 41.75 8.57
N VAL A 711 -21.94 41.06 9.39
CA VAL A 711 -21.15 39.90 8.96
C VAL A 711 -22.02 38.64 9.00
N PRO A 712 -22.26 37.96 7.86
CA PRO A 712 -23.05 36.73 7.82
C PRO A 712 -22.52 35.67 8.78
N THR A 713 -23.43 35.10 9.58
CA THR A 713 -23.10 34.17 10.66
C THR A 713 -23.79 32.84 10.44
N LEU A 714 -23.05 31.74 10.43
CA LEU A 714 -23.62 30.39 10.42
C LEU A 714 -23.23 29.67 11.71
N PHE A 715 -24.23 29.32 12.52
CA PHE A 715 -24.01 28.52 13.72
C PHE A 715 -24.03 27.04 13.38
N VAL A 716 -23.01 26.30 13.81
CA VAL A 716 -22.98 24.82 13.78
C VAL A 716 -22.99 24.35 15.22
N HIS A 717 -24.04 23.70 15.69
CA HIS A 717 -24.10 23.25 17.08
C HIS A 717 -24.75 21.88 17.24
N MET A 718 -24.67 21.35 18.45
CA MET A 718 -25.06 19.99 18.79
C MET A 718 -26.29 20.04 19.72
N PRO A 719 -27.46 19.51 19.33
CA PRO A 719 -28.69 19.65 20.13
C PRO A 719 -28.65 19.04 21.53
N ARG A 720 -27.67 18.15 21.82
CA ARG A 720 -27.42 17.63 23.17
C ARG A 720 -26.64 18.60 24.07
N ASP A 721 -26.11 19.69 23.52
CA ASP A 721 -25.65 20.85 24.29
C ASP A 721 -26.85 21.77 24.59
N GLU A 722 -27.76 21.32 25.44
CA GLU A 722 -29.01 22.07 25.72
C GLU A 722 -28.74 23.53 26.15
N ARG A 723 -27.60 23.78 26.81
CA ARG A 723 -27.17 25.13 27.20
C ARG A 723 -26.69 25.95 26.01
N THR A 724 -25.73 25.46 25.24
CA THR A 724 -25.20 26.22 24.10
C THR A 724 -26.24 26.37 23.00
N ALA A 725 -27.07 25.36 22.75
CA ALA A 725 -28.19 25.42 21.82
C ALA A 725 -29.20 26.52 22.19
N SER A 726 -29.42 26.76 23.49
CA SER A 726 -30.24 27.89 23.96
C SER A 726 -29.59 29.24 23.63
N PHE A 727 -28.33 29.45 24.00
CA PHE A 727 -27.64 30.72 23.73
C PHE A 727 -27.48 30.99 22.23
N VAL A 728 -27.23 29.94 21.42
CA VAL A 728 -27.21 30.03 19.96
C VAL A 728 -28.57 30.47 19.41
N ALA A 729 -29.69 29.97 19.96
CA ALA A 729 -31.03 30.42 19.56
C ALA A 729 -31.25 31.91 19.89
N ASP A 730 -30.76 32.38 21.05
CA ASP A 730 -30.81 33.79 21.44
C ASP A 730 -29.95 34.68 20.51
N SER A 731 -28.70 34.29 20.21
CA SER A 731 -27.84 34.99 19.24
C SER A 731 -28.44 35.01 17.83
N ILE A 732 -29.06 33.91 17.38
CA ILE A 732 -29.76 33.84 16.10
C ILE A 732 -30.90 34.86 16.07
N ALA A 733 -31.69 34.97 17.13
CA ALA A 733 -32.81 35.90 17.21
C ALA A 733 -32.35 37.37 17.15
N ASP A 734 -31.35 37.76 17.95
CA ASP A 734 -30.83 39.13 17.98
C ASP A 734 -30.17 39.52 16.64
N LEU A 735 -29.28 38.68 16.09
CA LEU A 735 -28.65 38.92 14.78
C LEU A 735 -29.69 39.02 13.66
N THR A 736 -30.73 38.16 13.66
CA THR A 736 -31.82 38.24 12.67
C THR A 736 -32.63 39.53 12.82
N SER A 737 -32.88 39.98 14.06
CA SER A 737 -33.60 41.25 14.31
C SER A 737 -32.85 42.49 13.78
N ARG A 738 -31.51 42.40 13.72
CA ARG A 738 -30.61 43.42 13.16
C ARG A 738 -30.48 43.35 11.63
N GLY A 739 -31.12 42.37 10.99
CA GLY A 739 -31.02 42.15 9.54
C GLY A 739 -29.74 41.42 9.10
N VAL A 740 -28.95 40.88 10.02
CA VAL A 740 -27.78 40.06 9.68
C VAL A 740 -28.24 38.77 9.01
N ARG A 741 -27.55 38.34 7.95
CA ARG A 741 -27.81 37.05 7.32
C ARG A 741 -27.32 35.93 8.22
N VAL A 742 -28.25 35.19 8.83
CA VAL A 742 -27.97 34.08 9.75
C VAL A 742 -28.39 32.74 9.15
N LYS A 743 -27.71 31.65 9.53
CA LYS A 743 -28.18 30.27 9.34
C LYS A 743 -27.82 29.40 10.54
N GLU A 744 -28.65 28.41 10.83
CA GLU A 744 -28.42 27.35 11.81
C GLU A 744 -28.15 26.02 11.11
N LEU A 745 -27.22 25.22 11.63
CA LEU A 745 -27.05 23.79 11.31
C LEU A 745 -26.87 23.00 12.60
N ARG A 746 -27.55 21.86 12.70
CA ARG A 746 -27.56 20.99 13.89
C ARG A 746 -26.86 19.68 13.59
N VAL A 747 -25.74 19.42 14.27
CA VAL A 747 -25.03 18.14 14.21
C VAL A 747 -25.74 17.16 15.13
N GLU A 748 -26.59 16.33 14.52
CA GLU A 748 -27.29 15.25 15.23
C GLU A 748 -26.35 14.07 15.57
N PRO A 749 -26.66 13.26 16.60
CA PRO A 749 -25.92 12.05 16.93
C PRO A 749 -25.82 11.07 15.76
N ARG A 750 -24.74 10.27 15.72
CA ARG A 750 -24.44 9.36 14.60
C ARG A 750 -24.18 7.94 15.10
N PRO A 751 -24.61 6.90 14.35
CA PRO A 751 -24.27 5.54 14.67
C PRO A 751 -22.79 5.26 14.36
N LEU A 752 -22.08 4.64 15.29
CA LEU A 752 -20.74 4.14 15.05
C LEU A 752 -20.80 2.98 14.07
N THR A 753 -20.15 3.16 12.92
CA THR A 753 -20.06 2.17 11.85
C THR A 753 -18.59 2.01 11.45
N PRO A 754 -18.18 0.88 10.84
CA PRO A 754 -16.79 0.71 10.43
C PRO A 754 -16.33 1.80 9.46
N ALA A 755 -17.22 2.26 8.57
CA ALA A 755 -16.95 3.36 7.64
C ALA A 755 -16.79 4.73 8.34
N PHE A 756 -17.48 4.98 9.45
CA PHE A 756 -17.29 6.21 10.24
C PHE A 756 -15.93 6.24 10.94
N LEU A 757 -15.44 5.08 11.41
CA LEU A 757 -14.15 4.96 12.11
C LEU A 757 -12.94 4.82 11.18
N GLN A 758 -13.15 4.73 9.85
CA GLN A 758 -12.08 4.53 8.86
C GLN A 758 -11.13 5.73 8.68
N SER A 759 -11.45 6.91 9.23
CA SER A 759 -10.50 8.04 9.31
C SER A 759 -9.40 7.84 10.35
N CYS A 760 -9.59 6.93 11.32
CA CYS A 760 -8.61 6.63 12.37
C CYS A 760 -8.11 5.17 12.36
N LEU A 761 -8.83 4.24 11.72
CA LEU A 761 -8.55 2.81 11.75
C LEU A 761 -8.62 2.16 10.37
N ALA A 762 -7.82 1.11 10.17
CA ALA A 762 -8.05 0.18 9.06
C ALA A 762 -9.44 -0.47 9.18
N GLU A 763 -10.09 -0.74 8.05
CA GLU A 763 -11.45 -1.30 7.99
C GLU A 763 -11.66 -2.56 8.87
N THR A 764 -10.65 -3.44 8.94
CA THR A 764 -10.70 -4.64 9.79
C THR A 764 -10.78 -4.32 11.26
N ASP A 765 -10.16 -3.22 11.69
CA ASP A 765 -10.01 -2.85 13.09
C ASP A 765 -11.15 -1.94 13.53
N ALA A 766 -11.61 -1.06 12.64
CA ALA A 766 -12.90 -0.39 12.75
C ALA A 766 -14.06 -1.40 12.91
N THR A 767 -14.02 -2.52 12.17
CA THR A 767 -15.04 -3.58 12.27
C THR A 767 -14.97 -4.33 13.60
N LYS A 768 -13.78 -4.66 14.11
CA LYS A 768 -13.60 -5.24 15.46
C LYS A 768 -14.14 -4.29 16.53
N LEU A 769 -13.80 -3.01 16.44
CA LEU A 769 -14.16 -2.00 17.44
C LEU A 769 -15.69 -1.83 17.53
N VAL A 770 -16.39 -1.65 16.40
CA VAL A 770 -17.86 -1.58 16.41
C VAL A 770 -18.48 -2.85 17.00
N LYS A 771 -17.97 -4.03 16.65
CA LYS A 771 -18.45 -5.29 17.23
C LYS A 771 -18.23 -5.36 18.75
N ALA A 772 -17.05 -5.01 19.25
CA ALA A 772 -16.77 -5.06 20.68
C ALA A 772 -17.63 -4.05 21.47
N LEU A 773 -17.87 -2.86 20.92
CA LEU A 773 -18.76 -1.86 21.52
C LEU A 773 -20.22 -2.32 21.55
N GLN A 774 -20.66 -3.17 20.61
CA GLN A 774 -21.95 -3.87 20.67
C GLN A 774 -21.94 -5.00 21.72
N ASP A 775 -20.93 -5.89 21.68
CA ASP A 775 -20.81 -7.04 22.57
C ASP A 775 -20.69 -6.60 24.06
N HIS A 776 -20.06 -5.45 24.34
CA HIS A 776 -19.94 -4.84 25.67
C HIS A 776 -21.13 -3.92 26.04
N SER A 777 -22.20 -3.86 25.24
CA SER A 777 -23.39 -3.02 25.48
C SER A 777 -23.10 -1.52 25.66
N VAL A 778 -22.13 -0.99 24.89
CA VAL A 778 -21.82 0.45 24.79
C VAL A 778 -22.69 1.12 23.72
N LEU A 779 -23.15 0.36 22.72
CA LEU A 779 -24.02 0.82 21.63
C LEU A 779 -25.44 0.26 21.73
N ASP A 780 -26.40 1.05 21.25
CA ASP A 780 -27.77 0.62 21.05
C ASP A 780 -27.91 -0.32 19.83
N SER A 781 -29.11 -0.89 19.66
CA SER A 781 -29.46 -1.77 18.54
C SER A 781 -29.28 -1.17 17.13
N LYS A 782 -29.09 0.14 17.01
CA LYS A 782 -28.89 0.88 15.76
C LYS A 782 -27.44 1.40 15.60
N GLY A 783 -26.58 1.19 16.60
CA GLY A 783 -25.17 1.58 16.61
C GLY A 783 -24.86 2.93 17.27
N PHE A 784 -25.82 3.61 17.90
CA PHE A 784 -25.55 4.86 18.61
C PHE A 784 -24.94 4.59 19.99
N LEU A 785 -24.03 5.46 20.43
CA LEU A 785 -23.52 5.46 21.81
C LEU A 785 -24.67 5.64 22.81
N LEU A 786 -24.69 4.81 23.87
CA LEU A 786 -25.68 4.88 24.94
C LEU A 786 -25.34 5.93 26.01
N SER A 787 -24.07 6.27 26.15
CA SER A 787 -23.54 7.22 27.13
C SER A 787 -22.53 8.20 26.52
N ASP A 788 -22.18 9.24 27.27
CA ASP A 788 -21.28 10.31 26.83
C ASP A 788 -19.87 9.78 26.57
N ALA A 789 -19.36 9.99 25.35
CA ALA A 789 -18.02 9.54 24.95
C ALA A 789 -16.90 10.07 25.86
N ARG A 790 -17.08 11.26 26.44
CA ARG A 790 -16.14 11.85 27.42
C ARG A 790 -16.14 11.14 28.77
N GLY A 791 -17.16 10.32 29.06
CA GLY A 791 -17.20 9.39 30.19
C GLY A 791 -16.30 8.15 30.02
N ARG A 792 -15.82 7.89 28.78
CA ARG A 792 -14.82 6.84 28.44
C ARG A 792 -15.21 5.40 28.76
N GLU A 793 -16.50 5.11 28.99
CA GLU A 793 -17.04 3.75 29.17
C GLU A 793 -16.79 2.83 27.97
N TRP A 794 -16.58 3.42 26.78
CA TRP A 794 -16.20 2.73 25.54
C TRP A 794 -14.76 2.23 25.51
N VAL A 795 -13.86 2.77 26.34
CA VAL A 795 -12.41 2.53 26.25
C VAL A 795 -11.98 1.10 26.61
N PRO A 796 -12.54 0.41 27.63
CA PRO A 796 -12.20 -1.00 27.89
C PRO A 796 -12.51 -1.91 26.70
N ALA A 797 -13.71 -1.78 26.11
CA ALA A 797 -14.09 -2.52 24.90
C ALA A 797 -13.18 -2.20 23.70
N ALA A 798 -12.69 -0.95 23.60
CA ALA A 798 -11.72 -0.56 22.57
C ALA A 798 -10.32 -1.16 22.80
N MET A 799 -9.87 -1.24 24.06
CA MET A 799 -8.60 -1.88 24.42
C MET A 799 -8.64 -3.40 24.18
N ASP A 800 -9.75 -4.06 24.51
CA ASP A 800 -9.96 -5.50 24.26
C ASP A 800 -10.03 -5.81 22.75
N ALA A 801 -10.67 -4.94 21.95
CA ALA A 801 -10.74 -5.07 20.50
C ALA A 801 -9.43 -4.76 19.78
N LEU A 802 -8.66 -3.78 20.29
CA LEU A 802 -7.49 -3.20 19.65
C LEU A 802 -6.26 -3.18 20.60
N PRO A 803 -5.80 -4.34 21.11
CA PRO A 803 -4.72 -4.41 22.11
C PRO A 803 -3.34 -3.97 21.58
N ASN A 804 -3.22 -3.70 20.27
CA ASN A 804 -2.02 -3.17 19.61
C ASN A 804 -2.30 -1.79 18.94
N SER A 805 -3.32 -1.05 19.41
CA SER A 805 -3.63 0.28 18.89
C SER A 805 -2.48 1.27 19.10
N LEU A 806 -2.25 2.13 18.12
CA LEU A 806 -1.41 3.32 18.26
C LEU A 806 -2.19 4.54 18.74
N ASP A 807 -3.52 4.49 18.65
CA ASP A 807 -4.39 5.50 19.22
C ASP A 807 -4.36 5.37 20.76
N SER A 808 -4.15 6.50 21.44
CA SER A 808 -3.98 6.54 22.90
C SER A 808 -5.28 6.48 23.71
N PHE A 809 -6.44 6.57 23.05
CA PHE A 809 -7.78 6.70 23.63
C PHE A 809 -7.94 7.86 24.63
N LYS A 810 -7.02 8.84 24.65
CA LYS A 810 -7.04 10.02 25.54
C LYS A 810 -7.85 11.16 24.90
N PRO A 811 -8.83 11.76 25.61
CA PRO A 811 -9.52 12.96 25.13
C PRO A 811 -8.54 14.08 24.77
N ASP A 812 -8.95 14.91 23.82
CA ASP A 812 -8.24 16.10 23.34
C ASP A 812 -6.84 15.75 22.75
N ALA A 813 -6.68 14.51 22.25
CA ALA A 813 -5.40 13.92 21.85
C ALA A 813 -5.48 12.60 21.06
N SER A 814 -6.69 12.11 20.74
CA SER A 814 -6.93 10.76 20.18
C SER A 814 -7.91 10.87 19.02
N CYS A 815 -7.52 10.34 17.87
CA CYS A 815 -8.37 10.31 16.68
C CYS A 815 -9.68 9.57 16.99
N LEU A 816 -9.60 8.45 17.70
CA LEU A 816 -10.77 7.70 18.15
C LEU A 816 -11.59 8.42 19.22
N ALA A 817 -10.99 9.10 20.20
CA ALA A 817 -11.75 9.83 21.20
C ALA A 817 -12.57 10.95 20.56
N GLU A 818 -11.98 11.69 19.62
CA GLU A 818 -12.68 12.78 18.93
C GLU A 818 -13.81 12.21 18.04
N LEU A 819 -13.60 11.09 17.33
CA LEU A 819 -14.70 10.43 16.60
C LEU A 819 -15.83 9.95 17.52
N MET A 820 -15.53 9.44 18.72
CA MET A 820 -16.56 9.04 19.69
C MET A 820 -17.34 10.27 20.18
N ASN A 821 -16.66 11.39 20.41
CA ASN A 821 -17.30 12.67 20.76
C ASN A 821 -18.19 13.20 19.63
N VAL A 822 -17.74 13.15 18.37
CA VAL A 822 -18.51 13.52 17.17
C VAL A 822 -19.75 12.62 17.01
N ALA A 823 -19.63 11.32 17.26
CA ALA A 823 -20.75 10.38 17.20
C ALA A 823 -21.78 10.61 18.33
N TRP A 824 -21.32 10.97 19.53
CA TRP A 824 -22.17 11.37 20.64
C TRP A 824 -22.83 12.75 20.41
N ALA A 825 -22.21 13.62 19.61
CA ALA A 825 -22.73 14.92 19.18
C ALA A 825 -23.29 15.77 20.33
N LYS A 826 -22.40 16.25 21.21
CA LYS A 826 -22.76 17.08 22.37
C LYS A 826 -21.87 18.31 22.63
N HIS A 827 -20.57 18.30 22.34
CA HIS A 827 -19.73 19.51 22.40
C HIS A 827 -18.42 19.23 21.64
N GLU A 828 -18.50 19.07 20.32
CA GLU A 828 -17.35 18.70 19.49
C GLU A 828 -17.28 19.44 18.16
N PHE A 829 -16.06 19.66 17.66
CA PHE A 829 -15.79 20.19 16.32
C PHE A 829 -16.42 19.27 15.25
N SER A 830 -16.99 19.79 14.15
CA SER A 830 -17.43 18.89 13.06
C SER A 830 -17.40 19.46 11.64
N ALA A 831 -16.71 18.72 10.76
CA ALA A 831 -16.69 18.96 9.33
C ALA A 831 -17.93 18.42 8.58
N GLN A 832 -18.92 17.85 9.30
CA GLN A 832 -20.15 17.27 8.71
C GLN A 832 -20.83 18.20 7.70
N TYR A 833 -20.82 19.50 7.98
CA TYR A 833 -21.49 20.53 7.17
C TYR A 833 -20.53 21.40 6.35
N ALA A 834 -19.31 20.92 6.07
CA ALA A 834 -18.30 21.68 5.32
C ALA A 834 -18.86 22.25 4.00
N LYS A 835 -19.71 21.51 3.28
CA LYS A 835 -20.33 22.01 2.04
C LYS A 835 -21.26 23.20 2.32
N GLU A 836 -22.16 23.08 3.28
CA GLU A 836 -23.18 24.07 3.62
C GLU A 836 -22.55 25.32 4.23
N ILE A 837 -21.48 25.15 5.02
CA ILE A 837 -20.61 26.21 5.54
C ILE A 837 -20.03 27.03 4.39
N PHE A 838 -19.31 26.40 3.45
CA PHE A 838 -18.70 27.12 2.33
C PHE A 838 -19.75 27.72 1.38
N ASP A 839 -20.84 27.02 1.08
CA ASP A 839 -21.89 27.57 0.21
C ASP A 839 -22.58 28.80 0.83
N PHE A 840 -22.87 28.77 2.13
CA PHE A 840 -23.41 29.94 2.84
C PHE A 840 -22.40 31.09 2.88
N CYS A 841 -21.14 30.83 3.22
CA CYS A 841 -20.11 31.85 3.33
C CYS A 841 -19.72 32.47 1.98
N GLU A 842 -19.71 31.68 0.90
CA GLU A 842 -19.54 32.15 -0.49
C GLU A 842 -20.72 33.03 -0.97
N GLY A 843 -21.85 33.06 -0.25
CA GLY A 843 -23.01 33.89 -0.58
C GLY A 843 -23.98 33.25 -1.59
N LYS A 844 -23.91 31.93 -1.80
CA LYS A 844 -24.92 31.21 -2.61
C LYS A 844 -26.28 31.28 -1.91
N GLY A 845 -27.33 31.51 -2.68
CA GLY A 845 -28.67 31.80 -2.16
C GLY A 845 -28.88 33.25 -1.65
N ALA A 846 -27.96 34.18 -1.90
CA ALA A 846 -28.07 35.57 -1.42
C ALA A 846 -28.79 36.55 -2.40
N GLN A 847 -29.56 36.08 -3.37
CA GLN A 847 -30.43 36.95 -4.19
C GLN A 847 -31.91 36.80 -3.82
N ARG A 848 -32.54 37.96 -3.55
CA ARG A 848 -33.98 38.20 -3.28
C ARG A 848 -34.53 37.62 -1.96
N GLN A 849 -34.71 38.52 -0.99
CA GLN A 849 -35.49 38.26 0.24
C GLN A 849 -37.01 38.10 0.00
N ASP A 850 -37.51 38.39 -1.21
CA ASP A 850 -38.95 38.32 -1.57
C ASP A 850 -39.34 37.08 -2.42
N ALA A 851 -38.58 35.97 -2.34
CA ALA A 851 -38.91 34.73 -3.05
C ALA A 851 -38.62 33.48 -2.20
N PRO A 852 -39.56 32.53 -2.06
CA PRO A 852 -39.40 31.38 -1.16
C PRO A 852 -38.54 30.25 -1.77
N ALA A 853 -37.32 30.11 -1.23
CA ALA A 853 -36.47 28.92 -1.20
C ALA A 853 -36.47 28.06 -2.49
N ASP A 854 -35.59 28.38 -3.45
CA ASP A 854 -35.33 27.49 -4.60
C ASP A 854 -33.91 27.70 -5.16
N GLU A 855 -32.99 26.79 -4.81
CA GLU A 855 -31.85 26.41 -5.65
C GLU A 855 -31.33 25.06 -5.14
N GLY A 856 -31.59 23.99 -5.89
CA GLY A 856 -31.34 22.58 -5.49
C GLY A 856 -32.57 21.68 -5.50
N SER A 857 -33.80 22.24 -5.55
CA SER A 857 -35.01 21.46 -5.78
C SER A 857 -35.28 21.30 -7.28
N TRP A 858 -35.66 20.09 -7.70
CA TRP A 858 -36.10 19.81 -9.06
C TRP A 858 -37.61 20.03 -9.17
N LYS A 859 -38.06 20.73 -10.22
CA LYS A 859 -39.47 21.08 -10.42
C LYS A 859 -40.23 19.96 -11.11
N THR A 860 -40.93 19.15 -10.32
CA THR A 860 -41.72 18.00 -10.78
C THR A 860 -43.23 18.28 -10.74
N ARG A 861 -44.06 17.41 -11.34
CA ARG A 861 -45.52 17.44 -11.21
C ARG A 861 -46.03 17.23 -9.77
N PHE A 862 -45.20 16.74 -8.86
CA PHE A 862 -45.50 16.60 -7.43
C PHE A 862 -45.06 17.82 -6.60
N GLY A 863 -44.44 18.81 -7.25
CA GLY A 863 -43.87 20.01 -6.64
C GLY A 863 -42.35 20.04 -6.74
N LYS A 864 -41.75 20.90 -5.90
CA LYS A 864 -40.32 20.89 -5.58
C LYS A 864 -39.95 19.53 -4.97
N MET A 865 -38.78 18.98 -5.32
CA MET A 865 -38.27 17.71 -4.79
C MET A 865 -36.74 17.72 -4.77
N GLU A 866 -36.12 17.26 -3.69
CA GLU A 866 -34.68 17.05 -3.63
C GLU A 866 -34.22 15.90 -4.56
N VAL A 867 -33.10 16.10 -5.25
CA VAL A 867 -32.43 15.08 -6.07
C VAL A 867 -30.93 15.18 -5.81
N PHE A 868 -30.31 14.06 -5.39
CA PHE A 868 -28.85 14.02 -5.24
C PHE A 868 -28.21 13.79 -6.62
N GLU A 869 -27.30 14.69 -7.00
CA GLU A 869 -26.75 14.80 -8.36
C GLU A 869 -25.24 14.52 -8.37
N PHE A 870 -24.78 13.69 -9.31
CA PHE A 870 -23.38 13.27 -9.42
C PHE A 870 -22.90 13.34 -10.89
N GLY A 871 -21.68 13.83 -11.10
CA GLY A 871 -21.10 14.00 -12.44
C GLY A 871 -21.52 15.30 -13.12
N ALA A 872 -21.06 15.51 -14.36
CA ALA A 872 -21.39 16.70 -15.12
C ALA A 872 -22.73 16.52 -15.87
N ALA A 873 -23.64 17.48 -15.79
CA ALA A 873 -24.95 17.42 -16.45
C ALA A 873 -24.88 17.24 -17.99
N SER A 874 -23.73 17.50 -18.62
CA SER A 874 -23.45 17.25 -20.04
C SER A 874 -23.34 15.75 -20.40
N HIS A 875 -23.10 14.87 -19.44
CA HIS A 875 -22.95 13.43 -19.63
C HIS A 875 -24.28 12.67 -19.87
N PRO A 876 -24.25 11.40 -20.33
CA PRO A 876 -25.44 10.55 -20.44
C PRO A 876 -26.11 10.30 -19.08
N LEU A 877 -27.43 10.33 -19.04
CA LEU A 877 -28.22 10.29 -17.81
C LEU A 877 -28.42 8.88 -17.27
N ALA A 878 -28.05 8.68 -16.01
CA ALA A 878 -28.45 7.57 -15.18
C ALA A 878 -29.38 8.04 -14.06
N ILE A 879 -30.37 7.23 -13.68
CA ILE A 879 -31.26 7.52 -12.54
C ILE A 879 -31.29 6.31 -11.62
N ALA A 880 -31.14 6.51 -10.31
CA ALA A 880 -31.14 5.43 -9.32
C ALA A 880 -32.28 5.57 -8.29
N LEU A 881 -33.18 4.59 -8.27
CA LEU A 881 -34.34 4.54 -7.38
C LEU A 881 -34.00 3.83 -6.04
N PRO A 882 -34.14 4.51 -4.89
CA PRO A 882 -33.80 3.94 -3.59
C PRO A 882 -34.81 2.88 -3.12
N GLY A 883 -34.46 2.15 -2.06
CA GLY A 883 -35.35 1.17 -1.43
C GLY A 883 -36.50 1.79 -0.64
N ALA A 884 -37.37 0.92 -0.12
CA ALA A 884 -38.54 1.32 0.67
C ALA A 884 -38.22 1.89 2.07
N ASN A 885 -36.95 1.86 2.51
CA ASN A 885 -36.53 2.37 3.82
C ASN A 885 -36.04 3.83 3.70
N PRO A 886 -36.70 4.82 4.36
CA PRO A 886 -36.30 6.23 4.30
C PRO A 886 -34.92 6.51 4.93
N SER A 887 -34.41 5.63 5.80
CA SER A 887 -33.06 5.77 6.38
C SER A 887 -31.93 5.30 5.46
N LEU A 888 -32.24 4.78 4.25
CA LEU A 888 -31.27 4.14 3.34
C LEU A 888 -31.29 4.73 1.91
N ILE A 889 -31.68 5.99 1.76
CA ILE A 889 -31.78 6.64 0.43
C ILE A 889 -30.42 6.83 -0.28
N ARG A 890 -29.32 6.89 0.47
CA ARG A 890 -27.94 7.14 -0.02
C ARG A 890 -27.15 5.85 -0.30
N GLU A 891 -27.79 4.67 -0.30
CA GLU A 891 -27.13 3.39 -0.60
C GLU A 891 -26.48 3.34 -2.00
N PHE A 892 -26.94 4.16 -2.95
CA PHE A 892 -26.37 4.24 -4.30
C PHE A 892 -25.18 5.19 -4.43
N ASP A 893 -24.84 6.01 -3.42
CA ASP A 893 -23.77 7.02 -3.49
C ASP A 893 -22.41 6.48 -3.99
N PRO A 894 -21.92 5.29 -3.59
CA PRO A 894 -20.65 4.75 -4.09
C PRO A 894 -20.72 4.39 -5.59
N ILE A 895 -21.86 3.89 -6.05
CA ILE A 895 -22.11 3.57 -7.46
C ILE A 895 -22.25 4.87 -8.27
N ALA A 896 -23.04 5.83 -7.78
CA ALA A 896 -23.24 7.12 -8.44
C ALA A 896 -21.92 7.89 -8.58
N THR A 897 -21.11 7.92 -7.52
CA THR A 897 -19.76 8.50 -7.52
C THR A 897 -18.83 7.81 -8.52
N ARG A 898 -18.97 6.50 -8.73
CA ARG A 898 -18.19 5.78 -9.75
C ARG A 898 -18.70 6.04 -11.16
N LEU A 899 -20.00 5.95 -11.41
CA LEU A 899 -20.56 6.20 -12.74
C LEU A 899 -20.29 7.65 -13.19
N ALA A 900 -20.31 8.62 -12.28
CA ALA A 900 -19.85 9.98 -12.53
C ALA A 900 -18.39 10.05 -13.02
N LYS A 901 -17.48 9.24 -12.46
CA LYS A 901 -16.08 9.12 -12.90
C LYS A 901 -15.91 8.34 -14.22
N GLU A 902 -16.81 7.42 -14.55
CA GLU A 902 -16.87 6.75 -15.85
C GLU A 902 -17.62 7.58 -16.92
N GLY A 903 -17.94 8.85 -16.63
CA GLY A 903 -18.51 9.79 -17.61
C GLY A 903 -20.03 9.78 -17.73
N TYR A 904 -20.77 9.51 -16.64
CA TYR A 904 -22.23 9.64 -16.56
C TYR A 904 -22.66 10.87 -15.75
N HIS A 905 -23.94 11.24 -15.88
CA HIS A 905 -24.68 12.16 -15.01
C HIS A 905 -25.69 11.31 -14.23
N VAL A 906 -25.64 11.31 -12.90
CA VAL A 906 -26.45 10.39 -12.07
C VAL A 906 -27.38 11.17 -11.15
N LEU A 907 -28.68 10.88 -11.23
CA LEU A 907 -29.72 11.47 -10.38
C LEU A 907 -30.32 10.44 -9.42
N LEU A 908 -30.35 10.76 -8.13
CA LEU A 908 -31.01 9.98 -7.07
C LEU A 908 -32.18 10.81 -6.50
N PRO A 909 -33.43 10.65 -6.99
CA PRO A 909 -34.56 11.41 -6.48
C PRO A 909 -34.92 11.02 -5.04
N HIS A 910 -35.10 12.02 -4.16
CA HIS A 910 -35.47 11.81 -2.77
C HIS A 910 -36.99 11.54 -2.64
N VAL A 911 -37.44 10.42 -3.21
CA VAL A 911 -38.86 9.98 -3.22
C VAL A 911 -39.50 9.86 -1.85
N HIS A 912 -38.72 9.81 -0.76
CA HIS A 912 -39.19 9.78 0.62
C HIS A 912 -39.55 11.16 1.21
N GLU A 913 -39.09 12.26 0.60
CA GLU A 913 -39.38 13.62 1.07
C GLU A 913 -40.89 13.91 1.00
N ASN A 914 -41.48 13.78 -0.19
CA ASN A 914 -42.87 14.12 -0.46
C ASN A 914 -43.82 12.93 -0.22
N GLN A 915 -44.90 13.14 0.53
CA GLN A 915 -45.87 12.09 0.88
C GLN A 915 -46.51 11.40 -0.35
N LYS A 916 -46.62 12.10 -1.49
CA LYS A 916 -47.15 11.56 -2.73
C LYS A 916 -46.16 10.68 -3.48
N THR A 917 -44.85 10.90 -3.32
CA THR A 917 -43.80 10.13 -4.00
C THR A 917 -43.32 8.92 -3.21
N ARG A 918 -43.69 8.81 -1.93
CA ARG A 918 -43.22 7.75 -1.03
C ARG A 918 -43.49 6.34 -1.57
N PRO A 919 -42.56 5.39 -1.35
CA PRO A 919 -42.80 3.97 -1.58
C PRO A 919 -44.11 3.48 -0.95
N GLY A 920 -44.92 2.75 -1.72
CA GLY A 920 -46.25 2.31 -1.30
C GLY A 920 -47.34 3.41 -1.30
N LYS A 921 -47.04 4.62 -1.82
CA LYS A 921 -48.03 5.69 -2.05
C LYS A 921 -48.04 6.20 -3.49
N ILE A 922 -46.89 6.29 -4.16
CA ILE A 922 -46.83 6.62 -5.59
C ILE A 922 -47.29 5.43 -6.46
N SER A 923 -48.02 5.69 -7.55
CA SER A 923 -48.35 4.67 -8.56
C SER A 923 -47.23 4.51 -9.59
N GLU A 924 -47.22 3.40 -10.33
CA GLU A 924 -46.25 3.18 -11.42
C GLU A 924 -46.30 4.32 -12.46
N LYS A 925 -47.51 4.74 -12.85
CA LYS A 925 -47.75 5.83 -13.81
C LYS A 925 -47.32 7.20 -13.27
N ASP A 926 -47.49 7.44 -11.97
CA ASP A 926 -47.03 8.65 -11.31
C ASP A 926 -45.50 8.71 -11.23
N LEU A 927 -44.85 7.55 -10.99
CA LEU A 927 -43.39 7.42 -10.96
C LEU A 927 -42.77 7.49 -12.36
N GLU A 928 -43.40 6.90 -13.38
CA GLU A 928 -43.05 7.16 -14.78
C GLU A 928 -43.11 8.66 -15.07
N GLY A 929 -44.18 9.32 -14.62
CA GLY A 929 -44.35 10.76 -14.70
C GLY A 929 -43.25 11.56 -13.99
N LEU A 930 -42.81 11.12 -12.82
CA LEU A 930 -41.68 11.72 -12.11
C LEU A 930 -40.39 11.60 -12.91
N LEU A 931 -40.10 10.42 -13.49
CA LEU A 931 -38.91 10.21 -14.31
C LEU A 931 -38.95 11.00 -15.63
N GLN A 932 -40.12 11.15 -16.27
CA GLN A 932 -40.33 12.07 -17.40
C GLN A 932 -40.01 13.53 -17.04
N ASP A 933 -40.31 13.96 -15.81
CA ASP A 933 -40.02 15.32 -15.36
C ASP A 933 -38.52 15.53 -15.10
N LEU A 934 -37.80 14.53 -14.58
CA LEU A 934 -36.34 14.55 -14.47
C LEU A 934 -35.66 14.54 -15.85
N LEU A 935 -36.13 13.72 -16.79
CA LEU A 935 -35.67 13.70 -18.19
C LEU A 935 -35.79 15.09 -18.83
N ARG A 936 -36.99 15.67 -18.80
CA ARG A 936 -37.27 17.00 -19.36
C ARG A 936 -36.42 18.10 -18.70
N THR A 937 -36.19 18.01 -17.39
CA THR A 937 -35.45 19.04 -16.63
C THR A 937 -33.93 18.92 -16.83
N SER A 938 -33.41 17.70 -17.05
CA SER A 938 -32.01 17.46 -17.43
C SER A 938 -31.71 17.67 -18.92
N GLY A 939 -32.72 18.02 -19.73
CA GLY A 939 -32.58 18.23 -21.17
C GLY A 939 -32.36 16.93 -21.97
N ARG A 940 -32.93 15.80 -21.51
CA ARG A 940 -32.70 14.46 -22.07
C ARG A 940 -34.00 13.80 -22.53
N GLU A 941 -33.89 12.99 -23.59
CA GLU A 941 -35.00 12.20 -24.13
C GLU A 941 -35.01 10.73 -23.71
N GLU A 942 -33.95 10.26 -23.04
CA GLU A 942 -33.73 8.84 -22.73
C GLU A 942 -32.90 8.65 -21.46
N ILE A 943 -33.09 7.51 -20.78
CA ILE A 943 -32.31 7.11 -19.61
C ILE A 943 -31.25 6.09 -20.05
N ALA A 944 -29.97 6.48 -20.05
CA ALA A 944 -28.85 5.61 -20.41
C ALA A 944 -28.68 4.45 -19.40
N VAL A 945 -28.97 4.66 -18.12
CA VAL A 945 -29.01 3.60 -17.09
C VAL A 945 -30.11 3.87 -16.06
N LEU A 946 -31.09 2.97 -15.95
CA LEU A 946 -32.03 2.95 -14.83
C LEU A 946 -31.53 1.95 -13.79
N LEU A 947 -31.28 2.43 -12.56
CA LEU A 947 -30.88 1.61 -11.42
C LEU A 947 -32.01 1.57 -10.39
N GLY A 948 -32.13 0.47 -9.63
CA GLY A 948 -33.09 0.40 -8.53
C GLY A 948 -32.80 -0.70 -7.52
N LYS A 949 -33.03 -0.43 -6.23
CA LYS A 949 -32.89 -1.40 -5.14
C LYS A 949 -34.24 -1.71 -4.48
N SER A 950 -34.50 -2.95 -4.09
CA SER A 950 -35.71 -3.31 -3.32
C SER A 950 -36.99 -2.90 -4.05
N TRP A 951 -37.89 -2.14 -3.40
CA TRP A 951 -39.04 -1.48 -4.04
C TRP A 951 -38.65 -0.67 -5.28
N GLY A 952 -37.60 0.16 -5.21
CA GLY A 952 -37.10 0.93 -6.34
C GLY A 952 -36.58 0.05 -7.48
N GLY A 953 -36.09 -1.16 -7.17
CA GLY A 953 -35.74 -2.19 -8.13
C GLY A 953 -36.96 -2.81 -8.81
N GLY A 954 -38.06 -3.03 -8.08
CA GLY A 954 -39.32 -3.47 -8.68
C GLY A 954 -39.96 -2.41 -9.58
N MET A 955 -39.93 -1.15 -9.16
CA MET A 955 -40.36 -0.02 -9.99
C MET A 955 -39.49 0.13 -11.23
N ALA A 956 -38.16 0.09 -11.10
CA ALA A 956 -37.24 0.11 -12.23
C ALA A 956 -37.48 -1.07 -13.19
N SER A 957 -37.76 -2.27 -12.65
CA SER A 957 -38.12 -3.45 -13.45
C SER A 957 -39.39 -3.23 -14.28
N SER A 958 -40.46 -2.66 -13.73
CA SER A 958 -41.68 -2.44 -14.52
C SER A 958 -41.52 -1.29 -15.51
N LEU A 959 -40.89 -0.19 -15.10
CA LEU A 959 -40.69 1.00 -15.94
C LEU A 959 -39.65 0.81 -17.06
N ALA A 960 -38.85 -0.25 -17.02
CA ALA A 960 -37.91 -0.65 -18.09
C ALA A 960 -38.59 -0.94 -19.46
N ARG A 961 -39.91 -1.11 -19.49
CA ARG A 961 -40.71 -1.29 -20.71
C ARG A 961 -41.32 0.01 -21.26
N SER A 962 -41.02 1.16 -20.67
CA SER A 962 -41.62 2.45 -21.07
C SER A 962 -40.99 3.01 -22.34
N ASP A 963 -41.81 3.10 -23.39
CA ASP A 963 -41.48 3.81 -24.64
C ASP A 963 -41.21 5.32 -24.42
N VAL A 964 -41.67 5.89 -23.30
CA VAL A 964 -41.50 7.30 -22.96
C VAL A 964 -40.16 7.55 -22.24
N LEU A 965 -39.70 6.60 -21.41
CA LEU A 965 -38.43 6.74 -20.69
C LEU A 965 -37.21 6.25 -21.48
N LYS A 966 -37.42 5.45 -22.54
CA LYS A 966 -36.38 4.91 -23.44
C LYS A 966 -35.15 4.38 -22.69
N VAL A 967 -35.38 3.47 -21.73
CA VAL A 967 -34.32 2.93 -20.87
C VAL A 967 -33.32 2.11 -21.70
N GLN A 968 -32.06 2.53 -21.78
CA GLN A 968 -31.03 1.83 -22.56
C GLN A 968 -30.37 0.67 -21.79
N LYS A 969 -30.32 0.74 -20.45
CA LYS A 969 -29.77 -0.31 -19.56
C LYS A 969 -30.50 -0.34 -18.23
N LEU A 970 -30.62 -1.53 -17.64
CA LEU A 970 -31.27 -1.74 -16.34
C LEU A 970 -30.31 -2.42 -15.34
N VAL A 971 -30.26 -1.91 -14.11
CA VAL A 971 -29.46 -2.48 -13.00
C VAL A 971 -30.34 -2.64 -11.76
N LEU A 972 -30.56 -3.88 -11.32
CA LEU A 972 -31.42 -4.20 -10.19
C LEU A 972 -30.61 -4.77 -9.01
N VAL A 973 -30.88 -4.30 -7.80
CA VAL A 973 -30.25 -4.80 -6.56
C VAL A 973 -31.34 -5.33 -5.63
N ALA A 974 -31.38 -6.65 -5.39
CA ALA A 974 -32.43 -7.35 -4.64
C ALA A 974 -33.86 -6.78 -4.90
N PRO A 975 -34.31 -6.68 -6.16
CA PRO A 975 -35.60 -6.09 -6.52
C PRO A 975 -36.76 -6.86 -5.87
N ALA A 976 -37.64 -6.14 -5.15
CA ALA A 976 -38.72 -6.74 -4.35
C ALA A 976 -39.65 -7.64 -5.19
N HIS A 977 -39.89 -7.26 -6.44
CA HIS A 977 -40.39 -8.12 -7.51
C HIS A 977 -39.63 -7.77 -8.79
N ALA A 978 -39.52 -8.70 -9.74
CA ALA A 978 -38.95 -8.45 -11.06
C ALA A 978 -39.76 -9.21 -12.12
N GLU A 979 -40.00 -8.57 -13.27
CA GLU A 979 -40.83 -9.12 -14.35
C GLU A 979 -40.01 -9.30 -15.64
N PRO A 980 -39.09 -10.29 -15.70
CA PRO A 980 -38.21 -10.49 -16.85
C PRO A 980 -38.92 -10.73 -18.20
N SER A 981 -40.21 -11.05 -18.17
CA SER A 981 -41.09 -11.21 -19.33
C SER A 981 -41.62 -9.89 -19.92
N SER A 982 -41.64 -8.78 -19.17
CA SER A 982 -42.14 -7.49 -19.67
C SER A 982 -41.04 -6.59 -20.28
N TRP A 983 -39.77 -6.92 -20.05
CA TRP A 983 -38.63 -6.15 -20.55
C TRP A 983 -38.43 -6.30 -22.07
N PRO A 984 -38.08 -5.23 -22.82
CA PRO A 984 -37.76 -5.29 -24.25
C PRO A 984 -36.67 -6.33 -24.56
N ALA A 985 -36.83 -7.08 -25.65
CA ALA A 985 -35.99 -8.25 -25.97
C ALA A 985 -34.47 -7.95 -25.90
N SER A 986 -34.07 -6.81 -26.46
CA SER A 986 -32.70 -6.31 -26.57
C SER A 986 -32.13 -5.63 -25.32
N LEU A 987 -32.94 -5.32 -24.30
CA LEU A 987 -32.50 -4.53 -23.14
C LEU A 987 -31.38 -5.23 -22.35
N PRO A 988 -30.19 -4.61 -22.21
CA PRO A 988 -29.17 -5.07 -21.27
C PRO A 988 -29.67 -4.93 -19.83
N VAL A 989 -29.68 -6.03 -19.09
CA VAL A 989 -30.05 -6.06 -17.67
C VAL A 989 -28.93 -6.71 -16.84
N ALA A 990 -28.64 -6.13 -15.68
CA ALA A 990 -27.81 -6.73 -14.63
C ALA A 990 -28.57 -6.84 -13.30
N VAL A 991 -28.35 -7.93 -12.57
CA VAL A 991 -28.99 -8.21 -11.26
C VAL A 991 -27.92 -8.54 -10.22
N PHE A 992 -28.09 -7.98 -9.02
CA PHE A 992 -27.21 -8.11 -7.86
C PHE A 992 -27.98 -8.56 -6.62
N TRP A 993 -27.40 -9.48 -5.84
CA TRP A 993 -28.05 -10.05 -4.66
C TRP A 993 -27.05 -10.52 -3.60
N ALA A 994 -27.41 -10.40 -2.32
CA ALA A 994 -26.71 -11.10 -1.24
C ALA A 994 -27.42 -12.43 -0.93
N GLU A 995 -26.68 -13.52 -0.77
CA GLU A 995 -27.27 -14.86 -0.59
C GLU A 995 -27.92 -15.03 0.80
N ASP A 996 -27.61 -14.14 1.75
CA ASP A 996 -28.22 -13.99 3.08
C ASP A 996 -29.32 -12.91 3.16
N ASP A 997 -29.86 -12.44 2.01
CA ASP A 997 -30.96 -11.46 2.00
C ASP A 997 -32.28 -12.06 2.55
N ALA A 998 -32.52 -11.80 3.84
CA ALA A 998 -33.73 -12.24 4.54
C ALA A 998 -34.98 -11.37 4.28
N VAL A 999 -34.87 -10.26 3.53
CA VAL A 999 -36.00 -9.33 3.27
C VAL A 999 -36.60 -9.57 1.89
N VAL A 1000 -35.75 -9.77 0.89
CA VAL A 1000 -36.16 -10.24 -0.45
C VAL A 1000 -35.24 -11.41 -0.82
N PRO A 1001 -35.62 -12.65 -0.50
CA PRO A 1001 -34.78 -13.82 -0.73
C PRO A 1001 -34.41 -14.03 -2.20
N LEU A 1002 -33.18 -14.52 -2.42
CA LEU A 1002 -32.65 -14.86 -3.74
C LEU A 1002 -33.61 -15.80 -4.50
N PRO A 1003 -34.11 -15.41 -5.70
CA PRO A 1003 -35.13 -16.20 -6.39
C PRO A 1003 -34.58 -17.53 -6.90
N THR A 1004 -35.33 -18.60 -6.61
CA THR A 1004 -35.05 -19.97 -7.06
C THR A 1004 -35.45 -20.24 -8.51
N SER A 1005 -36.26 -19.34 -9.11
CA SER A 1005 -36.75 -19.45 -10.48
C SER A 1005 -35.66 -19.12 -11.51
N HIS A 1006 -35.49 -20.01 -12.50
CA HIS A 1006 -34.47 -19.86 -13.53
C HIS A 1006 -34.71 -18.67 -14.49
N SER A 1007 -35.97 -18.25 -14.66
CA SER A 1007 -36.40 -17.24 -15.65
C SER A 1007 -35.65 -15.91 -15.56
N LEU A 1008 -35.36 -15.45 -14.35
CA LEU A 1008 -34.57 -14.23 -14.14
C LEU A 1008 -33.11 -14.41 -14.55
N ARG A 1009 -32.48 -15.52 -14.14
CA ARG A 1009 -31.08 -15.84 -14.49
C ARG A 1009 -30.86 -15.99 -16.00
N THR A 1010 -31.86 -16.50 -16.72
CA THR A 1010 -31.79 -16.65 -18.20
C THR A 1010 -32.04 -15.35 -18.97
N ARG A 1011 -32.52 -14.29 -18.33
CA ARG A 1011 -32.92 -13.03 -19.03
C ARG A 1011 -31.85 -11.94 -18.96
N VAL A 1012 -30.94 -12.00 -18.00
CA VAL A 1012 -29.97 -10.95 -17.69
C VAL A 1012 -28.59 -11.23 -18.27
N GLN A 1013 -27.82 -10.20 -18.58
CA GLN A 1013 -26.45 -10.32 -19.08
C GLN A 1013 -25.42 -10.51 -17.95
N LEU A 1014 -25.76 -10.05 -16.75
CA LEU A 1014 -24.97 -10.22 -15.54
C LEU A 1014 -25.89 -10.58 -14.36
N PHE A 1015 -25.63 -11.71 -13.72
CA PHE A 1015 -26.26 -12.10 -12.46
C PHE A 1015 -25.14 -12.34 -11.44
N HIS A 1016 -24.97 -11.41 -10.50
CA HIS A 1016 -23.90 -11.42 -9.50
C HIS A 1016 -24.48 -11.68 -8.11
N THR A 1017 -23.85 -12.58 -7.35
CA THR A 1017 -24.19 -12.82 -5.94
C THR A 1017 -22.98 -12.69 -5.03
N GLU A 1018 -23.23 -12.26 -3.80
CA GLU A 1018 -22.26 -12.25 -2.71
C GLU A 1018 -22.74 -13.17 -1.58
N PRO A 1019 -21.88 -14.00 -0.95
CA PRO A 1019 -22.32 -14.93 0.09
C PRO A 1019 -22.95 -14.27 1.32
N THR A 1020 -22.62 -13.01 1.60
CA THR A 1020 -23.10 -12.25 2.77
C THR A 1020 -23.21 -10.75 2.48
N GLY A 1021 -24.20 -10.09 3.10
CA GLY A 1021 -24.38 -8.63 3.06
C GLY A 1021 -25.81 -8.16 3.37
N GLY A 1022 -26.78 -9.07 3.31
CA GLY A 1022 -28.19 -8.83 3.55
C GLY A 1022 -28.84 -7.89 2.53
N HIS A 1023 -29.99 -7.32 2.91
CA HIS A 1023 -30.81 -6.48 2.04
C HIS A 1023 -30.22 -5.07 1.81
N ARG A 1024 -29.06 -4.97 1.15
CA ARG A 1024 -28.31 -3.73 0.95
C ARG A 1024 -27.73 -3.60 -0.46
N VAL A 1025 -27.37 -2.38 -0.84
CA VAL A 1025 -26.41 -2.15 -1.93
C VAL A 1025 -25.00 -2.33 -1.35
N LEU A 1026 -24.23 -3.30 -1.86
CA LEU A 1026 -22.90 -3.64 -1.36
C LEU A 1026 -21.80 -2.90 -2.13
N SER A 1027 -20.70 -2.58 -1.43
CA SER A 1027 -19.52 -1.95 -2.02
C SER A 1027 -18.87 -2.81 -3.12
N SER A 1028 -18.95 -4.13 -3.02
CA SER A 1028 -18.45 -5.06 -4.03
C SER A 1028 -19.21 -4.97 -5.36
N TYR A 1029 -20.46 -4.49 -5.37
CA TYR A 1029 -21.24 -4.30 -6.60
C TYR A 1029 -20.73 -3.12 -7.47
N VAL A 1030 -19.93 -2.21 -6.92
CA VAL A 1030 -19.50 -0.97 -7.61
C VAL A 1030 -18.70 -1.27 -8.88
N GLU A 1031 -17.71 -2.16 -8.83
CA GLU A 1031 -16.91 -2.53 -10.00
C GLU A 1031 -17.73 -3.32 -11.05
N PRO A 1032 -18.48 -4.40 -10.71
CA PRO A 1032 -19.37 -5.07 -11.65
C PRO A 1032 -20.37 -4.15 -12.35
N ILE A 1033 -21.02 -3.24 -11.61
CA ILE A 1033 -22.01 -2.30 -12.17
C ILE A 1033 -21.32 -1.32 -13.12
N ALA A 1034 -20.19 -0.73 -12.74
CA ALA A 1034 -19.43 0.17 -13.60
C ALA A 1034 -18.97 -0.52 -14.90
N ASN A 1035 -18.49 -1.76 -14.81
CA ASN A 1035 -18.09 -2.55 -15.98
C ASN A 1035 -19.29 -2.85 -16.91
N PHE A 1036 -20.42 -3.32 -16.37
CA PHE A 1036 -21.64 -3.57 -17.15
C PHE A 1036 -22.18 -2.30 -17.83
N VAL A 1037 -22.19 -1.18 -17.11
CA VAL A 1037 -22.62 0.12 -17.65
C VAL A 1037 -21.68 0.60 -18.76
N ARG A 1038 -20.36 0.37 -18.66
CA ARG A 1038 -19.39 0.76 -19.69
C ARG A 1038 -19.47 -0.04 -20.99
N THR A 1039 -19.86 -1.32 -20.96
CA THR A 1039 -19.84 -2.18 -22.17
C THR A 1039 -20.88 -1.72 -23.21
N SER A 1040 -20.43 -1.15 -24.33
CA SER A 1040 -21.30 -0.60 -25.38
C SER A 1040 -22.16 -1.67 -26.06
N ALA A 1041 -23.43 -1.36 -26.33
CA ALA A 1041 -24.39 -2.25 -26.98
C ALA A 1041 -24.20 -2.30 -28.51
N ALA A 1042 -23.00 -2.64 -28.97
CA ALA A 1042 -22.62 -2.68 -30.38
C ALA A 1042 -22.28 -4.11 -30.84
N THR A 1043 -23.30 -4.86 -31.23
CA THR A 1043 -23.15 -6.03 -32.12
C THR A 1043 -24.09 -5.86 -33.30
N GLU A 1044 -23.55 -5.58 -34.48
CA GLU A 1044 -24.34 -5.53 -35.71
C GLU A 1044 -24.86 -6.94 -36.05
N VAL A 1045 -26.17 -7.11 -35.91
CA VAL A 1045 -26.93 -8.17 -36.58
C VAL A 1045 -27.31 -7.70 -37.98
N ASP A 1046 -27.26 -8.60 -38.95
CA ASP A 1046 -27.73 -8.30 -40.30
C ASP A 1046 -29.27 -8.27 -40.39
N ALA A 1047 -29.80 -8.03 -41.59
CA ALA A 1047 -31.23 -7.97 -41.87
C ALA A 1047 -31.99 -9.30 -41.69
N LYS A 1048 -31.35 -10.35 -41.15
CA LYS A 1048 -31.96 -11.62 -40.72
C LYS A 1048 -31.64 -11.96 -39.26
N GLY A 1049 -31.08 -11.04 -38.48
CA GLY A 1049 -30.84 -11.20 -37.05
C GLY A 1049 -29.57 -11.97 -36.69
N VAL A 1050 -28.63 -12.16 -37.62
CA VAL A 1050 -27.41 -12.96 -37.39
C VAL A 1050 -26.19 -12.05 -37.21
N PRO A 1051 -25.38 -12.22 -36.15
CA PRO A 1051 -24.14 -11.45 -35.98
C PRO A 1051 -23.07 -11.82 -37.01
N LYS A 1052 -22.47 -10.81 -37.66
CA LYS A 1052 -21.34 -11.03 -38.57
C LYS A 1052 -20.09 -11.52 -37.83
N LYS A 1053 -19.53 -12.66 -38.25
CA LYS A 1053 -18.24 -13.17 -37.76
C LYS A 1053 -17.07 -12.68 -38.62
N SER A 1054 -16.02 -12.16 -38.00
CA SER A 1054 -14.69 -11.99 -38.62
C SER A 1054 -13.57 -12.25 -37.60
N GLY A 1055 -12.79 -13.31 -37.82
CA GLY A 1055 -11.70 -13.74 -36.93
C GLY A 1055 -11.86 -15.20 -36.47
N LYS A 1056 -10.89 -16.06 -36.82
CA LYS A 1056 -10.87 -17.46 -36.40
C LYS A 1056 -10.33 -17.59 -34.97
N VAL A 1057 -10.99 -18.41 -34.15
CA VAL A 1057 -10.46 -18.95 -32.88
C VAL A 1057 -10.78 -20.45 -32.86
N ASP A 1058 -9.84 -21.28 -32.41
CA ASP A 1058 -9.91 -22.74 -32.57
C ASP A 1058 -11.02 -23.42 -31.75
N THR A 1059 -11.76 -24.32 -32.40
CA THR A 1059 -12.84 -25.15 -31.84
C THR A 1059 -12.34 -26.28 -30.92
N ALA A 1060 -11.13 -26.17 -30.37
CA ALA A 1060 -10.49 -27.19 -29.55
C ALA A 1060 -10.89 -27.14 -28.06
N ARG A 1061 -11.58 -26.09 -27.59
CA ARG A 1061 -11.80 -25.82 -26.17
C ARG A 1061 -13.09 -26.40 -25.58
N GLU A 1062 -14.17 -26.49 -26.36
CA GLU A 1062 -15.52 -26.82 -25.83
C GLU A 1062 -15.69 -28.30 -25.49
N SER A 1063 -15.18 -29.23 -26.33
CA SER A 1063 -15.29 -30.69 -26.11
C SER A 1063 -14.54 -31.23 -24.87
N ARG A 1064 -13.87 -30.35 -24.12
CA ARG A 1064 -13.18 -30.66 -22.86
C ARG A 1064 -14.05 -30.38 -21.63
N ALA A 1065 -15.02 -29.46 -21.71
CA ALA A 1065 -15.88 -29.10 -20.58
C ALA A 1065 -16.87 -30.23 -20.21
N GLU A 1066 -17.60 -30.75 -21.20
CA GLU A 1066 -18.55 -31.85 -21.00
C GLU A 1066 -17.88 -33.11 -20.44
N LYS A 1067 -16.68 -33.44 -20.93
CA LYS A 1067 -15.88 -34.58 -20.44
C LYS A 1067 -15.41 -34.40 -19.00
N ILE A 1068 -15.18 -33.17 -18.55
CA ILE A 1068 -14.84 -32.88 -17.15
C ILE A 1068 -16.09 -32.99 -16.26
N LEU A 1069 -17.25 -32.47 -16.70
CA LEU A 1069 -18.52 -32.63 -16.00
C LEU A 1069 -18.92 -34.11 -15.83
N ALA A 1070 -18.76 -34.92 -16.88
CA ALA A 1070 -18.98 -36.37 -16.80
C ALA A 1070 -18.02 -37.06 -15.79
N LEU A 1071 -16.75 -36.65 -15.73
CA LEU A 1071 -15.78 -37.17 -14.77
C LEU A 1071 -16.13 -36.80 -13.32
N ILE A 1072 -16.59 -35.55 -13.10
CA ILE A 1072 -16.99 -35.05 -11.78
C ILE A 1072 -18.23 -35.81 -11.29
N ALA A 1073 -19.22 -36.01 -12.14
CA ALA A 1073 -20.41 -36.82 -11.82
C ALA A 1073 -20.02 -38.24 -11.38
N ALA A 1074 -19.15 -38.92 -12.13
CA ALA A 1074 -18.66 -40.25 -11.78
C ALA A 1074 -17.91 -40.29 -10.42
N PHE A 1075 -17.08 -39.27 -10.14
CA PHE A 1075 -16.38 -39.16 -8.86
C PHE A 1075 -17.32 -38.95 -7.67
N VAL A 1076 -18.37 -38.13 -7.82
CA VAL A 1076 -19.38 -37.91 -6.77
C VAL A 1076 -20.17 -39.20 -6.49
N THR A 1077 -20.56 -39.95 -7.52
CA THR A 1077 -21.23 -41.26 -7.35
C THR A 1077 -20.33 -42.29 -6.67
N MET A 1078 -19.03 -42.34 -7.00
CA MET A 1078 -18.05 -43.19 -6.29
C MET A 1078 -17.88 -42.79 -4.81
N GLY A 1079 -17.81 -41.49 -4.52
CA GLY A 1079 -17.69 -40.97 -3.15
C GLY A 1079 -18.87 -41.38 -2.27
N ALA A 1080 -20.10 -41.25 -2.78
CA ALA A 1080 -21.31 -41.67 -2.08
C ALA A 1080 -21.30 -43.18 -1.73
N CYS A 1081 -20.83 -44.03 -2.64
CA CYS A 1081 -20.72 -45.47 -2.42
C CYS A 1081 -19.69 -45.82 -1.32
N LEU A 1082 -18.53 -45.15 -1.30
CA LEU A 1082 -17.49 -45.39 -0.30
C LEU A 1082 -17.94 -45.06 1.13
N VAL A 1083 -18.63 -43.93 1.32
CA VAL A 1083 -19.18 -43.52 2.62
C VAL A 1083 -20.21 -44.54 3.15
N PHE A 1084 -21.04 -45.10 2.26
CA PHE A 1084 -22.02 -46.12 2.63
C PHE A 1084 -21.37 -47.46 3.05
N VAL A 1085 -20.27 -47.85 2.38
CA VAL A 1085 -19.50 -49.06 2.72
C VAL A 1085 -18.75 -48.91 4.04
N GLN A 1086 -18.16 -47.74 4.33
CA GLN A 1086 -17.49 -47.49 5.62
C GLN A 1086 -18.46 -47.51 6.80
N ARG A 1087 -19.64 -46.85 6.69
CA ARG A 1087 -20.65 -46.87 7.78
C ARG A 1087 -21.13 -48.28 8.16
N ARG A 1088 -21.21 -49.23 7.21
CA ARG A 1088 -21.56 -50.63 7.51
C ARG A 1088 -20.48 -51.42 8.25
N LYS A 1089 -19.18 -51.06 8.12
CA LYS A 1089 -18.10 -51.77 8.83
C LYS A 1089 -17.99 -51.38 10.30
N THR A 1090 -18.12 -50.09 10.63
CA THR A 1090 -18.03 -49.62 12.04
C THR A 1090 -19.12 -50.22 12.93
N VAL A 1091 -20.35 -50.33 12.42
CA VAL A 1091 -21.49 -50.94 13.16
C VAL A 1091 -21.28 -52.44 13.41
N ALA A 1092 -20.48 -53.13 12.58
CA ALA A 1092 -20.19 -54.56 12.77
C ALA A 1092 -19.13 -54.83 13.85
N GLN A 1093 -18.14 -53.94 14.04
CA GLN A 1093 -17.11 -54.13 15.07
C GLN A 1093 -17.60 -53.85 16.50
N ILE A 1094 -18.57 -52.94 16.67
CA ILE A 1094 -19.10 -52.57 18.00
C ILE A 1094 -19.92 -53.70 18.66
N LYS A 1095 -20.33 -54.74 17.91
CA LYS A 1095 -21.09 -55.90 18.44
C LYS A 1095 -20.25 -57.11 18.90
N ARG A 1096 -18.92 -56.98 19.05
CA ARG A 1096 -18.03 -58.10 19.46
C ARG A 1096 -17.06 -57.78 20.60
N SER A 1097 -17.59 -57.31 21.73
CA SER A 1097 -16.91 -57.35 23.02
C SER A 1097 -17.93 -57.57 24.16
N ARG A 1098 -17.83 -58.72 24.84
CA ARG A 1098 -18.53 -58.97 26.11
C ARG A 1098 -17.53 -58.82 27.28
N PRO A 1099 -17.99 -58.46 28.49
CA PRO A 1099 -17.12 -57.93 29.52
C PRO A 1099 -16.47 -59.02 30.39
N GLN A 1100 -15.35 -58.67 31.02
CA GLN A 1100 -14.86 -59.32 32.22
C GLN A 1100 -14.65 -58.24 33.31
N LYS A 1101 -14.96 -58.59 34.57
CA LYS A 1101 -14.70 -57.76 35.78
C LYS A 1101 -13.16 -57.66 35.95
N ILE A 1102 -12.54 -56.70 36.63
CA ILE A 1102 -12.67 -56.12 38.00
C ILE A 1102 -11.93 -54.75 37.94
N GLY A 1103 -12.14 -53.71 38.75
CA GLY A 1103 -13.02 -53.48 39.89
C GLY A 1103 -12.31 -52.59 40.95
N GLY A 1104 -13.00 -51.54 41.41
CA GLY A 1104 -12.48 -50.49 42.31
C GLY A 1104 -11.77 -49.33 41.60
N ALA A 1105 -11.62 -48.12 42.16
CA ALA A 1105 -12.45 -47.30 43.07
C ALA A 1105 -11.59 -46.11 43.56
N LEU A 1106 -11.92 -44.89 43.12
CA LEU A 1106 -11.23 -43.61 43.42
C LEU A 1106 -9.76 -43.54 42.93
N GLU A 1107 -9.22 -42.38 42.56
CA GLU A 1107 -9.80 -41.01 42.47
C GLU A 1107 -10.03 -40.58 41.00
#